data_AF-A0A6C0KPT9-F1
#
_entry.id   AF-A0A6C0KPT9-F1
#
_cell.length_a   1.000
_cell.length_b   1.000
_cell.length_c   1.000
_cell.angle_alpha   90.00
_cell.angle_beta   90.00
_cell.angle_gamma   90.00
#
_symmetry.space_group_name_H-M   'P 1'
#
loop_
_entity.id
_entity.type
_entity.pdbx_description
1 polymer ?
#
loop_
_entity_poly.entity_id
_entity_poly.type
_entity_poly.pdbx_seq_one_letter_code
_entity_poly.pdbx_strand_id
1 'polypeptide(L)'
;MYTVELAMSRPVQQGYSSVKPVFFSDKNVHTLETVLVQDFEQRNEMPLDEQQRNRLSKSLQHYMGQIYEKQGEKPIQSLNKEALVATSKDFSQYLQRKEVTKHTSAVKTVMDETLFQDTSTRFERLTQDRNEMKALPAPAVPDFRISLQEDGPPAAEMFERAKKQRELDALRSAQQNADLLKADAGIQSRVSADSMFRTQQDAQNRNTELALVQRQQIIQQRQPVTDTNLVIMPDRRDLLLAPVGSFDTMTSSPLPRELGQANSNPTIVQPLMASPTKNDLPQNYVVREENIVSYREIESNLFIYSADRDWLRNNKENRYSFTVNFDPAANGQSFGPNLASQQKFKNIVRIELVKCIMAGESLDVTVDYNGTTFATGYQDNILNFPYITVRVAELENTNYGTDNFLDRSFGVLQYDAQWLSDSTTQSSCTKGYLAMIPKFLKCQKEFYPTPLSTLQKMTIDLRRPNGELVSDSPDTFDIGGIVSGVGAAGSGQNFPFNINLTGSTYSALSGTNPYNFFINTTTYFSKFDICKGDRIQISGYTYTDAALNDPTYGSTLRAFSTWINRPEGHIVVQTAYSNAPGTVSDGSNNVGYANFIVIQARYQDPSSGSTALDPFIASTNMGNVLNNFGYSLQSPCRLMDLNKQLNLVFRVITREMDSLPQLRPDNNY
;
A
#
# COMPACT_ATOMS: atom_id res chain seq x y z
N MET A 1 -89.44 -45.68 -2.04
CA MET A 1 -89.00 -47.00 -2.54
C MET A 1 -88.47 -46.81 -3.96
N TYR A 2 -87.21 -47.21 -4.19
CA TYR A 2 -86.54 -47.52 -5.48
C TYR A 2 -86.59 -46.47 -6.62
N THR A 3 -85.53 -45.69 -6.90
CA THR A 3 -84.28 -45.94 -7.67
C THR A 3 -84.37 -45.96 -9.21
N VAL A 4 -83.43 -45.19 -9.80
CA VAL A 4 -82.74 -45.32 -11.11
C VAL A 4 -83.30 -44.57 -12.34
N GLU A 5 -82.66 -43.41 -12.60
CA GLU A 5 -81.83 -43.07 -13.78
C GLU A 5 -82.34 -43.36 -15.21
N LEU A 6 -82.51 -42.30 -16.03
CA LEU A 6 -82.00 -42.23 -17.43
C LEU A 6 -82.23 -40.87 -18.13
N ALA A 7 -81.12 -40.32 -18.62
CA ALA A 7 -80.94 -39.48 -19.82
C ALA A 7 -81.61 -38.08 -19.92
N MET A 8 -80.86 -37.04 -19.55
CA MET A 8 -80.88 -35.77 -20.28
C MET A 8 -79.46 -35.43 -20.78
N SER A 9 -79.31 -35.50 -22.10
CA SER A 9 -78.09 -35.18 -22.84
C SER A 9 -77.87 -33.66 -22.89
N ARG A 10 -76.69 -33.24 -22.41
CA ARG A 10 -76.04 -31.97 -22.77
C ARG A 10 -75.69 -31.95 -24.26
N PRO A 11 -75.68 -30.78 -24.89
CA PRO A 11 -74.59 -30.41 -25.77
C PRO A 11 -73.66 -29.46 -25.02
N VAL A 12 -72.45 -29.96 -24.78
CA VAL A 12 -71.27 -29.18 -24.40
C VAL A 12 -70.80 -28.43 -25.64
N GLN A 13 -70.83 -27.10 -25.60
CA GLN A 13 -69.94 -26.25 -26.38
C GLN A 13 -69.31 -25.22 -25.44
N GLN A 14 -68.24 -25.63 -24.75
CA GLN A 14 -67.22 -24.71 -24.27
C GLN A 14 -65.97 -25.02 -25.09
N GLY A 15 -65.84 -24.30 -26.21
CA GLY A 15 -64.54 -24.20 -26.86
C GLY A 15 -63.59 -23.49 -25.91
N TYR A 16 -62.39 -24.03 -25.74
CA TYR A 16 -61.29 -23.36 -25.03
C TYR A 16 -61.00 -22.03 -25.74
N SER A 17 -61.53 -20.92 -25.24
CA SER A 17 -61.13 -19.60 -25.67
C SER A 17 -59.75 -19.32 -25.07
N SER A 18 -58.73 -19.23 -25.94
CA SER A 18 -57.41 -18.78 -25.51
C SER A 18 -57.54 -17.46 -24.74
N VAL A 19 -56.79 -17.31 -23.65
CA VAL A 19 -56.81 -16.10 -22.81
C VAL A 19 -56.21 -14.90 -23.56
N LYS A 20 -55.41 -15.15 -24.59
CA LYS A 20 -54.71 -14.14 -25.40
C LYS A 20 -55.62 -13.06 -26.01
N PRO A 21 -56.66 -13.39 -26.80
CA PRO A 21 -57.56 -12.38 -27.38
C PRO A 21 -58.31 -11.56 -26.33
N VAL A 22 -58.57 -12.12 -25.14
CA VAL A 22 -59.28 -11.41 -24.07
C VAL A 22 -58.33 -10.48 -23.31
N PHE A 23 -57.10 -10.94 -23.04
CA PHE A 23 -56.08 -10.17 -22.34
C PHE A 23 -55.61 -8.95 -23.15
N PHE A 24 -55.37 -9.13 -24.46
CA PHE A 24 -55.00 -8.03 -25.37
C PHE A 24 -56.20 -7.29 -25.97
N SER A 25 -57.43 -7.54 -25.49
CA SER A 25 -58.60 -6.82 -26.00
C SER A 25 -58.54 -5.34 -25.64
N ASP A 26 -58.96 -4.48 -26.56
CA ASP A 26 -58.99 -3.02 -26.35
C ASP A 26 -59.79 -2.64 -25.09
N LYS A 27 -60.85 -3.40 -24.79
CA LYS A 27 -61.65 -3.24 -23.57
C LYS A 27 -60.84 -3.50 -22.30
N ASN A 28 -60.04 -4.58 -22.28
CA ASN A 28 -59.21 -4.90 -21.11
C ASN A 28 -58.07 -3.90 -20.95
N VAL A 29 -57.38 -3.54 -22.05
CA VAL A 29 -56.31 -2.53 -22.05
C VAL A 29 -56.83 -1.19 -21.52
N HIS A 30 -57.98 -0.73 -22.03
CA HIS A 30 -58.59 0.53 -21.60
C HIS A 30 -59.01 0.52 -20.12
N THR A 31 -59.50 -0.63 -19.63
CA THR A 31 -59.86 -0.79 -18.21
C THR A 31 -58.62 -0.70 -17.33
N LEU A 32 -57.52 -1.37 -17.69
CA LEU A 32 -56.26 -1.32 -16.95
C LEU A 32 -55.62 0.08 -16.99
N GLU A 33 -55.69 0.76 -18.12
CA GLU A 33 -55.23 2.14 -18.26
C GLU A 33 -56.03 3.09 -17.36
N THR A 34 -57.36 2.97 -17.34
CA THR A 34 -58.23 3.78 -16.47
C THR A 34 -57.89 3.57 -14.99
N VAL A 35 -57.67 2.32 -14.58
CA VAL A 35 -57.28 1.99 -13.20
C VAL A 35 -55.92 2.60 -12.83
N LEU A 36 -54.92 2.51 -13.71
CA LEU A 36 -53.61 3.11 -13.45
C LEU A 36 -53.66 4.63 -13.39
N VAL A 37 -54.41 5.26 -14.29
CA VAL A 37 -54.60 6.71 -14.30
C VAL A 37 -55.26 7.17 -12.99
N GLN A 38 -56.33 6.51 -12.56
CA GLN A 38 -57.00 6.82 -11.29
C GLN A 38 -56.07 6.64 -10.07
N ASP A 39 -55.30 5.55 -10.02
CA ASP A 39 -54.35 5.28 -8.93
C ASP A 39 -53.26 6.37 -8.86
N PHE A 40 -52.74 6.83 -9.99
CA PHE A 40 -51.70 7.87 -10.02
C PHE A 40 -52.23 9.28 -9.77
N GLU A 41 -53.43 9.62 -10.25
CA GLU A 41 -54.08 10.90 -9.96
C GLU A 41 -54.46 10.99 -8.47
N GLN A 42 -54.88 9.88 -7.86
CA GLN A 42 -55.17 9.82 -6.42
C GLN A 42 -53.90 9.93 -5.56
N ARG A 43 -52.79 9.31 -5.96
CA ARG A 43 -51.53 9.33 -5.17
C ARG A 43 -50.76 10.64 -5.26
N ASN A 44 -50.86 11.34 -6.39
CA ASN A 44 -50.07 12.55 -6.64
C ASN A 44 -50.88 13.86 -6.47
N GLU A 45 -52.18 13.77 -6.16
CA GLU A 45 -53.11 14.90 -5.98
C GLU A 45 -53.14 15.89 -7.17
N MET A 46 -52.65 15.48 -8.35
CA MET A 46 -52.56 16.28 -9.56
C MET A 46 -53.01 15.45 -10.77
N PRO A 47 -53.74 16.06 -11.73
CA PRO A 47 -54.12 15.37 -12.97
C PRO A 47 -52.88 15.07 -13.82
N LEU A 48 -52.86 13.88 -14.45
CA LEU A 48 -51.78 13.47 -15.35
C LEU A 48 -51.87 14.22 -16.68
N ASP A 49 -50.72 14.74 -17.14
CA ASP A 49 -50.59 15.44 -18.43
C ASP A 49 -50.78 14.46 -19.62
N GLU A 50 -51.15 14.98 -20.80
CA GLU A 50 -51.44 14.18 -22.00
C GLU A 50 -50.22 13.37 -22.46
N GLN A 51 -49.02 13.94 -22.33
CA GLN A 51 -47.77 13.21 -22.62
C GLN A 51 -47.50 12.08 -21.62
N GLN A 52 -47.88 12.27 -20.35
CA GLN A 52 -47.72 11.27 -19.30
C GLN A 52 -48.69 10.09 -19.51
N ARG A 53 -49.94 10.38 -19.89
CA ARG A 53 -50.95 9.37 -20.25
C ARG A 53 -50.51 8.53 -21.46
N ASN A 54 -50.05 9.18 -22.52
CA ASN A 54 -49.54 8.48 -23.71
C ASN A 54 -48.34 7.57 -23.40
N ARG A 55 -47.47 7.97 -22.47
CA ARG A 55 -46.35 7.13 -22.03
C ARG A 55 -46.82 5.94 -21.19
N LEU A 56 -47.76 6.17 -20.26
CA LEU A 56 -48.36 5.14 -19.43
C LEU A 56 -49.02 4.05 -20.29
N SER A 57 -49.79 4.45 -21.30
CA SER A 57 -50.44 3.52 -22.25
C SER A 57 -49.43 2.66 -23.00
N LYS A 58 -48.33 3.25 -23.49
CA LYS A 58 -47.24 2.52 -24.16
C LYS A 58 -46.51 1.55 -23.22
N SER A 59 -46.22 1.98 -21.99
CA SER A 59 -45.61 1.11 -20.98
C SER A 59 -46.53 -0.07 -20.64
N LEU A 60 -47.83 0.17 -20.48
CA LEU A 60 -48.83 -0.88 -20.21
C LEU A 60 -48.84 -1.93 -21.33
N GLN A 61 -48.93 -1.51 -22.59
CA GLN A 61 -48.91 -2.44 -23.73
C GLN A 61 -47.62 -3.27 -23.80
N HIS A 62 -46.48 -2.63 -23.52
CA HIS A 62 -45.19 -3.32 -23.48
C HIS A 62 -45.13 -4.41 -22.40
N TYR A 63 -45.56 -4.09 -21.17
CA TYR A 63 -45.56 -5.04 -20.07
C TYR A 63 -46.61 -6.13 -20.23
N MET A 64 -47.78 -5.85 -20.82
CA MET A 64 -48.75 -6.88 -21.18
C MET A 64 -48.14 -7.90 -22.15
N GLY A 65 -47.38 -7.45 -23.16
CA GLY A 65 -46.64 -8.33 -24.06
C GLY A 65 -45.65 -9.24 -23.33
N GLN A 66 -44.79 -8.64 -22.49
CA GLN A 66 -43.77 -9.39 -21.74
C GLN A 66 -44.34 -10.38 -20.72
N ILE A 67 -45.42 -9.99 -20.03
CA ILE A 67 -46.04 -10.84 -19.00
C ILE A 67 -46.72 -12.04 -19.67
N TYR A 68 -47.39 -11.83 -20.79
CA TYR A 68 -47.98 -12.94 -21.53
C TYR A 68 -46.90 -13.89 -22.10
N GLU A 69 -45.79 -13.36 -22.61
CA GLU A 69 -44.66 -14.18 -23.09
C GLU A 69 -44.04 -15.03 -21.96
N LYS A 70 -43.93 -14.48 -20.75
CA LYS A 70 -43.34 -15.18 -19.60
C LYS A 70 -44.31 -16.15 -18.91
N GLN A 71 -45.60 -15.87 -18.91
CA GLN A 71 -46.56 -16.58 -18.07
C GLN A 71 -47.56 -17.45 -18.84
N GLY A 72 -47.70 -17.26 -20.16
CA GLY A 72 -48.61 -18.05 -20.99
C GLY A 72 -50.08 -17.90 -20.59
N GLU A 73 -50.83 -19.00 -20.63
CA GLU A 73 -52.29 -19.02 -20.41
C GLU A 73 -52.70 -19.10 -18.93
N LYS A 74 -52.23 -18.15 -18.12
CA LYS A 74 -52.75 -17.98 -16.75
C LYS A 74 -54.12 -17.30 -16.73
N PRO A 75 -54.90 -17.43 -15.65
CA PRO A 75 -56.15 -16.72 -15.49
C PRO A 75 -55.98 -15.21 -15.69
N ILE A 76 -56.89 -14.58 -16.45
CA ILE A 76 -56.82 -13.16 -16.82
C ILE A 76 -56.65 -12.23 -15.62
N GLN A 77 -57.25 -12.56 -14.47
CA GLN A 77 -57.13 -11.78 -13.25
C GLN A 77 -55.68 -11.73 -12.72
N SER A 78 -54.93 -12.82 -12.85
CA SER A 78 -53.51 -12.88 -12.45
C SER A 78 -52.64 -12.06 -13.39
N LEU A 79 -52.86 -12.18 -14.69
CA LEU A 79 -52.11 -11.44 -15.72
C LEU A 79 -52.37 -9.92 -15.61
N ASN A 80 -53.63 -9.53 -15.41
CA ASN A 80 -54.02 -8.13 -15.20
C ASN A 80 -53.38 -7.55 -13.95
N LYS A 81 -53.38 -8.28 -12.83
CA LYS A 81 -52.75 -7.83 -11.58
C LYS A 81 -51.25 -7.59 -11.76
N GLU A 82 -50.57 -8.49 -12.46
CA GLU A 82 -49.14 -8.36 -12.69
C GLU A 82 -48.80 -7.24 -13.67
N ALA A 83 -49.61 -7.05 -14.71
CA ALA A 83 -49.47 -5.93 -15.64
C ALA A 83 -49.62 -4.58 -14.94
N LEU A 84 -50.57 -4.45 -14.03
CA LEU A 84 -50.74 -3.25 -13.20
C LEU A 84 -49.52 -3.01 -12.30
N VAL A 85 -49.02 -4.04 -11.61
CA VAL A 85 -47.88 -3.90 -10.69
C VAL A 85 -46.59 -3.53 -11.44
N ALA A 86 -46.31 -4.20 -12.56
CA ALA A 86 -45.12 -3.93 -13.37
C ALA A 86 -45.14 -2.52 -13.96
N THR A 87 -46.29 -2.13 -14.53
CA THR A 87 -46.45 -0.81 -15.16
C THR A 87 -46.43 0.31 -14.12
N SER A 88 -47.06 0.13 -12.96
CA SER A 88 -47.05 1.11 -11.87
C SER A 88 -45.64 1.36 -11.34
N LYS A 89 -44.83 0.31 -11.19
CA LYS A 89 -43.44 0.45 -10.74
C LYS A 89 -42.57 1.24 -11.72
N ASP A 90 -42.63 0.90 -13.01
CA ASP A 90 -41.84 1.59 -14.06
C ASP A 90 -42.25 3.06 -14.19
N PHE A 91 -43.56 3.33 -14.19
CA PHE A 91 -44.08 4.68 -14.33
C PHE A 91 -43.76 5.56 -13.11
N SER A 92 -43.79 5.00 -11.89
CA SER A 92 -43.37 5.72 -10.67
C SER A 92 -41.90 6.15 -10.74
N GLN A 93 -41.01 5.28 -11.23
CA GLN A 93 -39.60 5.62 -11.44
C GLN A 93 -39.42 6.69 -12.51
N TYR A 94 -40.24 6.68 -13.57
CA TYR A 94 -40.24 7.72 -14.58
C TYR A 94 -40.63 9.09 -14.00
N LEU A 95 -41.69 9.15 -13.19
CA LEU A 95 -42.12 10.40 -12.53
C LEU A 95 -41.03 10.93 -11.57
N GLN A 96 -40.42 10.05 -10.77
CA GLN A 96 -39.31 10.43 -9.88
C GLN A 96 -38.11 10.99 -10.64
N ARG A 97 -37.73 10.36 -11.76
CA ARG A 97 -36.64 10.87 -12.62
C ARG A 97 -36.98 12.22 -13.22
N LYS A 98 -38.24 12.43 -13.64
CA LYS A 98 -38.68 13.69 -14.23
C LYS A 98 -38.62 14.85 -13.22
N GLU A 99 -39.03 14.63 -11.97
CA GLU A 99 -38.91 15.65 -10.90
C GLU A 99 -37.44 15.98 -10.58
N VAL A 100 -36.55 14.99 -10.55
CA VAL A 100 -35.10 15.23 -10.40
C VAL A 100 -34.52 16.05 -11.56
N THR A 101 -35.01 15.85 -12.79
CA THR A 101 -34.57 16.62 -13.97
C THR A 101 -35.24 17.98 -14.13
N LYS A 102 -36.33 18.28 -13.41
CA LYS A 102 -37.00 19.59 -13.50
C LYS A 102 -36.12 20.73 -12.95
N HIS A 103 -35.13 20.39 -12.13
CA HIS A 103 -34.10 21.32 -11.65
C HIS A 103 -32.83 21.37 -12.53
N THR A 104 -32.81 20.70 -13.68
CA THR A 104 -31.66 20.70 -14.59
C THR A 104 -32.11 20.81 -16.05
N SER A 105 -32.12 22.04 -16.57
CA SER A 105 -32.38 22.29 -18.00
C SER A 105 -31.19 21.86 -18.87
N ALA A 106 -31.47 20.94 -19.80
CA ALA A 106 -30.51 20.18 -20.59
C ALA A 106 -29.80 20.93 -21.74
N VAL A 107 -29.67 22.26 -21.67
CA VAL A 107 -29.09 23.06 -22.78
C VAL A 107 -27.82 23.82 -22.36
N LYS A 108 -27.38 23.70 -21.10
CA LYS A 108 -26.09 24.27 -20.63
C LYS A 108 -24.92 23.28 -20.56
N THR A 109 -25.12 22.02 -20.94
CA THR A 109 -24.15 20.93 -20.72
C THR A 109 -23.19 20.64 -21.88
N VAL A 110 -23.09 21.51 -22.89
CA VAL A 110 -22.07 21.36 -23.96
C VAL A 110 -21.10 22.56 -24.02
N MET A 111 -21.20 23.52 -23.10
CA MET A 111 -20.22 24.59 -22.96
C MET A 111 -19.96 24.84 -21.47
N ASP A 112 -19.29 23.88 -20.84
CA ASP A 112 -18.81 24.04 -19.48
C ASP A 112 -17.43 24.71 -19.52
N GLU A 113 -17.40 26.00 -19.21
CA GLU A 113 -16.23 26.87 -18.99
C GLU A 113 -15.31 26.39 -17.85
N THR A 114 -15.61 25.25 -17.22
CA THR A 114 -14.79 24.61 -16.19
C THR A 114 -13.56 23.90 -16.76
N LEU A 115 -13.52 23.63 -18.06
CA LEU A 115 -12.37 23.00 -18.73
C LEU A 115 -11.29 24.00 -19.17
N PHE A 116 -11.59 25.31 -19.18
CA PHE A 116 -10.67 26.38 -19.62
C PHE A 116 -10.43 27.45 -18.55
N GLN A 117 -10.57 27.11 -17.26
CA GLN A 117 -10.03 27.97 -16.21
C GLN A 117 -8.52 27.79 -16.11
N ASP A 118 -7.78 28.88 -16.38
CA ASP A 118 -6.33 28.97 -16.29
C ASP A 118 -5.84 28.47 -14.92
N THR A 119 -4.77 27.66 -14.93
CA THR A 119 -4.23 26.98 -13.73
C THR A 119 -3.90 27.92 -12.57
N SER A 120 -3.63 29.20 -12.87
CA SER A 120 -3.43 30.27 -11.89
C SER A 120 -4.70 30.57 -11.08
N THR A 121 -5.85 30.72 -11.74
CA THR A 121 -7.13 30.99 -11.07
C THR A 121 -7.59 29.80 -10.22
N ARG A 122 -7.30 28.58 -10.69
CA ARG A 122 -7.59 27.35 -9.96
C ARG A 122 -6.71 27.20 -8.73
N PHE A 123 -5.44 27.59 -8.82
CA PHE A 123 -4.51 27.59 -7.69
C PHE A 123 -4.84 28.66 -6.66
N GLU A 124 -5.24 29.86 -7.10
CA GLU A 124 -5.64 30.98 -6.25
C GLU A 124 -6.90 30.64 -5.44
N ARG A 125 -7.89 29.98 -6.06
CA ARG A 125 -9.07 29.45 -5.36
C ARG A 125 -8.71 28.35 -4.35
N LEU A 126 -7.79 27.45 -4.71
CA LEU A 126 -7.35 26.35 -3.84
C LEU A 126 -6.50 26.85 -2.66
N THR A 127 -5.78 27.97 -2.83
CA THR A 127 -5.07 28.65 -1.74
C THR A 127 -6.01 29.48 -0.87
N GLN A 128 -7.05 30.08 -1.45
CA GLN A 128 -8.09 30.79 -0.72
C GLN A 128 -8.93 29.81 0.14
N ASP A 129 -9.36 28.68 -0.40
CA ASP A 129 -10.07 27.62 0.35
C ASP A 129 -9.21 27.02 1.48
N ARG A 130 -7.90 26.88 1.25
CA ARG A 130 -6.95 26.43 2.30
C ARG A 130 -6.69 27.48 3.38
N ASN A 131 -6.75 28.77 3.03
CA ASN A 131 -6.57 29.86 3.99
C ASN A 131 -7.85 30.11 4.81
N GLU A 132 -9.04 29.94 4.23
CA GLU A 132 -10.31 30.06 4.95
C GLU A 132 -10.52 28.93 5.97
N MET A 133 -10.00 27.72 5.70
CA MET A 133 -9.95 26.64 6.70
C MET A 133 -8.98 26.91 7.87
N LYS A 134 -8.10 27.91 7.77
CA LYS A 134 -7.10 28.24 8.80
C LYS A 134 -7.42 29.53 9.58
N ALA A 135 -8.58 30.14 9.35
CA ALA A 135 -9.00 31.39 9.99
C ALA A 135 -10.26 31.25 10.87
N LEU A 136 -10.43 30.12 11.54
CA LEU A 136 -11.21 30.13 12.78
C LEU A 136 -10.25 30.52 13.91
N PRO A 137 -10.46 31.65 14.61
CA PRO A 137 -9.72 31.89 15.85
C PRO A 137 -9.96 30.69 16.76
N ALA A 138 -8.88 30.12 17.29
CA ALA A 138 -8.96 29.02 18.23
C ALA A 138 -9.97 29.37 19.33
N PRO A 139 -10.87 28.45 19.74
CA PRO A 139 -11.69 28.69 20.91
C PRO A 139 -10.73 28.98 22.08
N ALA A 140 -10.82 30.19 22.63
CA ALA A 140 -9.97 30.61 23.73
C ALA A 140 -10.11 29.58 24.87
N VAL A 141 -8.97 29.02 25.29
CA VAL A 141 -8.89 28.12 26.44
C VAL A 141 -9.53 28.87 27.62
N PRO A 142 -10.51 28.28 28.34
CA PRO A 142 -11.11 28.92 29.49
C PRO A 142 -10.03 29.26 30.52
N ASP A 143 -9.80 30.54 30.76
CA ASP A 143 -8.87 31.00 31.78
C ASP A 143 -9.54 30.83 33.15
N PHE A 144 -8.99 29.92 33.97
CA PHE A 144 -9.46 29.66 35.33
C PHE A 144 -8.85 30.62 36.37
N ARG A 145 -8.18 31.68 35.93
CA ARG A 145 -7.72 32.75 36.82
C ARG A 145 -8.88 33.71 37.09
N ILE A 146 -9.43 33.63 38.30
CA ILE A 146 -10.32 34.64 38.84
C ILE A 146 -9.58 35.98 38.83
N SER A 147 -9.97 36.88 37.93
CA SER A 147 -9.49 38.25 37.89
C SER A 147 -10.14 39.03 39.03
N LEU A 148 -9.36 39.40 40.06
CA LEU A 148 -9.80 40.24 41.18
C LEU A 148 -9.91 41.73 40.77
N GLN A 149 -10.53 42.00 39.62
CA GLN A 149 -10.88 43.37 39.21
C GLN A 149 -12.35 43.39 38.82
N GLU A 150 -13.11 44.05 39.68
CA GLU A 150 -14.55 44.20 39.66
C GLU A 150 -14.93 45.38 38.75
N ASP A 151 -15.27 45.08 37.49
CA ASP A 151 -16.32 45.76 36.72
C ASP A 151 -16.54 45.03 35.38
N GLY A 152 -17.44 44.05 35.40
CA GLY A 152 -17.89 43.31 34.22
C GLY A 152 -19.30 43.74 33.81
N PRO A 153 -19.68 43.63 32.51
CA PRO A 153 -20.97 44.10 32.03
C PRO A 153 -22.15 43.37 32.70
N PRO A 154 -23.32 44.02 32.83
CA PRO A 154 -24.45 43.54 33.64
C PRO A 154 -24.89 42.12 33.26
N ALA A 155 -25.18 41.29 34.28
CA ALA A 155 -25.50 39.86 34.12
C ALA A 155 -26.64 39.55 33.14
N ALA A 156 -27.55 40.50 32.91
CA ALA A 156 -28.63 40.38 31.93
C ALA A 156 -28.12 40.31 30.48
N GLU A 157 -27.08 41.07 30.14
CA GLU A 157 -26.52 41.10 28.78
C GLU A 157 -25.70 39.82 28.48
N MET A 158 -25.01 39.30 29.50
CA MET A 158 -24.32 38.00 29.40
C MET A 158 -25.31 36.85 29.19
N PHE A 159 -26.48 36.92 29.84
CA PHE A 159 -27.52 35.90 29.67
C PHE A 159 -28.14 35.94 28.27
N GLU A 160 -28.44 37.13 27.71
CA GLU A 160 -28.94 37.23 26.34
C GLU A 160 -27.93 36.76 25.30
N ARG A 161 -26.64 37.11 25.45
CA ARG A 161 -25.57 36.59 24.58
C ARG A 161 -25.46 35.08 24.67
N ALA A 162 -25.46 34.52 25.88
CA ALA A 162 -25.38 33.08 26.10
C ALA A 162 -26.59 32.32 25.53
N LYS A 163 -27.80 32.90 25.66
CA LYS A 163 -29.02 32.32 25.08
C LYS A 163 -28.97 32.33 23.56
N LYS A 164 -28.58 33.45 22.95
CA LYS A 164 -28.45 33.58 21.49
C LYS A 164 -27.38 32.64 20.92
N GLN A 165 -26.29 32.44 21.66
CA GLN A 165 -25.22 31.52 21.26
C GLN A 165 -25.68 30.05 21.31
N ARG A 166 -26.47 29.65 22.32
CA ARG A 166 -27.08 28.30 22.36
C ARG A 166 -28.07 28.05 21.23
N GLU A 167 -28.90 29.04 20.89
CA GLU A 167 -29.86 28.89 19.77
C GLU A 167 -29.13 28.74 18.43
N LEU A 168 -28.02 29.46 18.22
CA LEU A 168 -27.22 29.38 17.01
C LEU A 168 -26.44 28.05 16.91
N ASP A 169 -25.96 27.50 18.02
CA ASP A 169 -25.36 26.17 18.07
C ASP A 169 -26.39 25.04 17.86
N ALA A 170 -27.63 25.21 18.34
CA ALA A 170 -28.71 24.26 18.11
C ALA A 170 -29.15 24.22 16.63
N LEU A 171 -29.17 25.37 15.95
CA LEU A 171 -29.44 25.44 14.52
C LEU A 171 -28.33 24.79 13.67
N ARG A 172 -27.07 24.96 14.09
CA ARG A 172 -25.90 24.36 13.43
C ARG A 172 -25.87 22.84 13.57
N SER A 173 -26.22 22.31 14.74
CA SER A 173 -26.28 20.86 14.98
C SER A 173 -27.46 20.20 14.24
N ALA A 174 -28.58 20.91 14.07
CA ALA A 174 -29.71 20.45 13.27
C ALA A 174 -29.36 20.32 11.77
N GLN A 175 -28.57 21.25 11.21
CA GLN A 175 -28.09 21.15 9.83
C GLN A 175 -27.08 20.01 9.64
N GLN A 176 -26.16 19.79 10.59
CA GLN A 176 -25.22 18.67 10.52
C GLN A 176 -25.91 17.30 10.58
N ASN A 177 -27.00 17.16 11.36
CA ASN A 177 -27.77 15.92 11.39
C ASN A 177 -28.51 15.61 10.07
N ALA A 178 -28.96 16.63 9.34
CA ALA A 178 -29.60 16.45 8.04
C ALA A 178 -28.62 15.99 6.95
N ASP A 179 -27.38 16.48 7.00
CA ASP A 179 -26.30 16.04 6.09
C ASP A 179 -25.79 14.63 6.43
N LEU A 180 -25.78 14.26 7.70
CA LEU A 180 -25.45 12.89 8.14
C LEU A 180 -26.49 11.87 7.64
N LEU A 181 -27.77 12.19 7.71
CA LEU A 181 -28.87 11.32 7.22
C LEU A 181 -28.83 11.14 5.70
N LYS A 182 -28.43 12.17 4.94
CA LYS A 182 -28.19 12.05 3.49
C LYS A 182 -26.96 11.21 3.16
N ALA A 183 -25.90 11.32 3.95
CA ALA A 183 -24.71 10.49 3.80
C ALA A 183 -25.00 9.01 4.08
N ASP A 184 -25.81 8.71 5.11
CA ASP A 184 -26.16 7.34 5.50
C ASP A 184 -27.03 6.63 4.45
N ALA A 185 -27.98 7.34 3.84
CA ALA A 185 -28.77 6.81 2.71
C ALA A 185 -27.90 6.47 1.48
N GLY A 186 -26.85 7.27 1.22
CA GLY A 186 -25.87 7.00 0.18
C GLY A 186 -25.00 5.78 0.47
N ILE A 187 -24.67 5.54 1.75
CA ILE A 187 -23.89 4.38 2.19
C ILE A 187 -24.72 3.10 2.08
N GLN A 188 -25.99 3.10 2.50
CA GLN A 188 -26.88 1.93 2.38
C GLN A 188 -27.15 1.53 0.91
N SER A 189 -27.22 2.51 0.00
CA SER A 189 -27.32 2.24 -1.44
C SER A 189 -26.07 1.58 -2.02
N ARG A 190 -24.87 1.88 -1.48
CA ARG A 190 -23.62 1.24 -1.92
C ARG A 190 -23.48 -0.16 -1.33
N VAL A 191 -23.86 -0.35 -0.07
CA VAL A 191 -23.84 -1.66 0.61
C VAL A 191 -24.80 -2.65 -0.07
N SER A 192 -25.99 -2.19 -0.49
CA SER A 192 -26.94 -3.04 -1.24
C SER A 192 -26.42 -3.38 -2.65
N ALA A 193 -25.77 -2.45 -3.35
CA ALA A 193 -25.16 -2.72 -4.65
C ALA A 193 -23.99 -3.72 -4.56
N ASP A 194 -23.12 -3.58 -3.56
CA ASP A 194 -21.99 -4.50 -3.33
C ASP A 194 -22.45 -5.91 -2.95
N SER A 195 -23.51 -6.04 -2.15
CA SER A 195 -24.07 -7.35 -1.79
C SER A 195 -24.70 -8.07 -2.99
N MET A 196 -25.37 -7.35 -3.89
CA MET A 196 -25.89 -7.92 -5.14
C MET A 196 -24.75 -8.36 -6.07
N PHE A 197 -23.69 -7.56 -6.19
CA PHE A 197 -22.53 -7.90 -7.02
C PHE A 197 -21.80 -9.15 -6.51
N ARG A 198 -21.54 -9.25 -5.19
CA ARG A 198 -20.96 -10.46 -4.59
C ARG A 198 -21.81 -11.70 -4.81
N THR A 199 -23.13 -11.59 -4.61
CA THR A 199 -24.05 -12.72 -4.81
C THR A 199 -24.04 -13.21 -6.26
N GLN A 200 -23.95 -12.29 -7.22
CA GLN A 200 -23.90 -12.64 -8.64
C GLN A 200 -22.56 -13.28 -9.02
N GLN A 201 -21.45 -12.81 -8.44
CA GLN A 201 -20.13 -13.38 -8.63
C GLN A 201 -20.02 -14.80 -8.03
N ASP A 202 -20.55 -15.01 -6.83
CA ASP A 202 -20.58 -16.33 -6.18
C ASP A 202 -21.48 -17.34 -6.92
N ALA A 203 -22.53 -16.86 -7.59
CA ALA A 203 -23.36 -17.70 -8.45
C ALA A 203 -22.64 -18.09 -9.75
N GLN A 204 -21.86 -17.18 -10.33
CA GLN A 204 -21.03 -17.48 -11.51
C GLN A 204 -19.92 -18.48 -11.15
N ASN A 205 -19.21 -18.26 -10.05
CA ASN A 205 -18.15 -19.16 -9.58
C ASN A 205 -18.66 -20.58 -9.31
N ARG A 206 -19.83 -20.71 -8.65
CA ARG A 206 -20.47 -22.03 -8.44
C ARG A 206 -20.86 -22.74 -9.73
N ASN A 207 -21.37 -22.00 -10.72
CA ASN A 207 -21.67 -22.58 -12.03
C ASN A 207 -20.41 -23.05 -12.76
N THR A 208 -19.29 -22.32 -12.60
CA THR A 208 -18.00 -22.72 -13.17
C THR A 208 -17.42 -23.96 -12.47
N GLU A 209 -17.53 -24.06 -11.15
CA GLU A 209 -17.13 -25.27 -10.41
C GLU A 209 -17.95 -26.50 -10.78
N LEU A 210 -19.28 -26.36 -10.91
CA LEU A 210 -20.16 -27.45 -11.36
C LEU A 210 -19.78 -27.96 -12.75
N ALA A 211 -19.44 -27.06 -13.67
CA ALA A 211 -18.98 -27.43 -15.02
C ALA A 211 -17.62 -28.16 -14.99
N LEU A 212 -16.71 -27.77 -14.10
CA LEU A 212 -15.41 -28.44 -13.93
C LEU A 212 -15.53 -29.84 -13.31
N VAL A 213 -16.40 -30.01 -12.32
CA VAL A 213 -16.68 -31.31 -11.69
C VAL A 213 -17.33 -32.27 -12.71
N GLN A 214 -18.27 -31.77 -13.52
CA GLN A 214 -18.91 -32.57 -14.56
C GLN A 214 -17.90 -33.01 -15.64
N ARG A 215 -16.91 -32.18 -15.95
CA ARG A 215 -15.80 -32.52 -16.86
C ARG A 215 -14.82 -33.54 -16.26
N GLN A 216 -14.55 -33.48 -14.96
CA GLN A 216 -13.68 -34.46 -14.27
C GLN A 216 -14.33 -35.85 -14.14
N GLN A 217 -15.65 -35.93 -13.98
CA GLN A 217 -16.36 -37.21 -13.93
C GLN A 217 -16.34 -37.97 -15.27
N ILE A 218 -16.27 -37.27 -16.40
CA ILE A 218 -16.15 -37.87 -17.74
C ILE A 218 -14.75 -38.49 -17.95
N ILE A 219 -13.71 -37.94 -17.31
CA ILE A 219 -12.32 -38.40 -17.46
C ILE A 219 -12.03 -39.66 -16.62
N GLN A 220 -12.71 -39.84 -15.48
CA GLN A 220 -12.51 -41.01 -14.60
C GLN A 220 -13.15 -42.32 -15.10
N GLN A 221 -13.94 -42.31 -16.17
CA GLN A 221 -14.56 -43.54 -16.73
C GLN A 221 -13.70 -44.27 -17.76
N ARG A 222 -12.46 -43.84 -18.04
CA ARG A 222 -11.54 -44.58 -18.93
C ARG A 222 -10.45 -45.29 -18.12
N GLN A 223 -10.59 -46.60 -17.97
CA GLN A 223 -9.57 -47.49 -17.41
C GLN A 223 -8.37 -47.67 -18.36
N PRO A 224 -7.16 -47.98 -17.85
CA PRO A 224 -5.96 -48.15 -18.67
C PRO A 224 -5.76 -49.60 -19.12
N VAL A 225 -5.29 -49.79 -20.36
CA VAL A 225 -4.76 -51.05 -20.87
C VAL A 225 -3.37 -50.78 -21.47
N THR A 226 -2.48 -51.73 -21.23
CA THR A 226 -1.02 -51.76 -21.39
C THR A 226 -0.47 -51.60 -22.82
N ASP A 227 0.73 -51.00 -22.88
CA ASP A 227 1.82 -51.04 -23.88
C ASP A 227 1.58 -51.58 -25.30
N THR A 228 1.87 -50.75 -26.31
CA THR A 228 2.75 -51.11 -27.45
C THR A 228 3.24 -49.87 -28.22
N ASN A 229 4.55 -49.89 -28.49
CA ASN A 229 5.41 -49.15 -29.44
C ASN A 229 4.82 -48.07 -30.39
N LEU A 230 5.50 -46.92 -30.39
CA LEU A 230 5.41 -45.83 -31.37
C LEU A 230 5.75 -46.32 -32.79
N VAL A 231 4.75 -46.36 -33.66
CA VAL A 231 4.92 -46.44 -35.12
C VAL A 231 4.65 -45.06 -35.70
N ILE A 232 5.69 -44.45 -36.27
CA ILE A 232 5.63 -43.20 -37.03
C ILE A 232 4.78 -43.44 -38.29
N MET A 233 3.66 -42.74 -38.42
CA MET A 233 2.84 -42.79 -39.64
C MET A 233 3.50 -41.99 -40.77
N PRO A 234 3.53 -42.52 -42.01
CA PRO A 234 4.07 -41.81 -43.17
C PRO A 234 3.21 -40.61 -43.59
N ASP A 235 3.90 -39.55 -44.01
CA ASP A 235 3.39 -38.25 -44.45
C ASP A 235 2.39 -38.35 -45.62
N ARG A 236 1.26 -37.64 -45.50
CA ARG A 236 0.07 -37.74 -46.40
C ARG A 236 0.20 -36.97 -47.71
N ARG A 237 1.41 -36.56 -48.09
CA ARG A 237 1.64 -35.82 -49.34
C ARG A 237 1.79 -36.69 -50.58
N ASP A 238 1.90 -38.00 -50.44
CA ASP A 238 2.07 -38.94 -51.57
C ASP A 238 0.75 -39.59 -52.06
N LEU A 239 -0.39 -39.22 -51.48
CA LEU A 239 -1.70 -39.84 -51.75
C LEU A 239 -2.61 -39.04 -52.71
N LEU A 240 -2.08 -37.97 -53.33
CA LEU A 240 -2.84 -37.03 -54.16
C LEU A 240 -2.34 -36.89 -55.61
N LEU A 241 -1.46 -37.79 -56.06
CA LEU A 241 -1.03 -37.84 -57.47
C LEU A 241 -1.37 -39.19 -58.11
N ALA A 242 -2.63 -39.24 -58.58
CA ALA A 242 -3.18 -40.05 -59.69
C ALA A 242 -3.55 -41.54 -59.45
N PRO A 243 -4.39 -42.17 -60.31
CA PRO A 243 -5.77 -41.84 -60.68
C PRO A 243 -6.75 -43.03 -60.45
N VAL A 244 -8.04 -42.77 -60.61
CA VAL A 244 -9.20 -43.62 -60.28
C VAL A 244 -9.49 -44.74 -61.30
N GLY A 245 -9.96 -45.90 -60.79
CA GLY A 245 -10.80 -46.91 -61.48
C GLY A 245 -10.75 -48.26 -60.74
N SER A 246 -11.78 -49.07 -60.53
CA SER A 246 -13.22 -49.09 -60.83
C SER A 246 -13.82 -50.15 -59.91
N PHE A 247 -15.04 -49.94 -59.43
CA PHE A 247 -15.89 -50.94 -58.76
C PHE A 247 -16.78 -51.53 -59.86
N ASP A 248 -16.75 -52.85 -60.16
CA ASP A 248 -18.01 -53.58 -60.40
C ASP A 248 -17.95 -55.12 -60.48
N THR A 249 -19.00 -55.70 -59.92
CA THR A 249 -19.67 -57.00 -60.15
C THR A 249 -19.02 -58.36 -59.88
N MET A 250 -19.88 -59.15 -59.22
CA MET A 250 -19.75 -60.51 -58.74
C MET A 250 -19.81 -61.58 -59.84
N THR A 251 -19.29 -62.76 -59.49
CA THR A 251 -19.65 -64.13 -59.90
C THR A 251 -18.71 -64.90 -60.86
N SER A 252 -18.37 -66.11 -60.38
CA SER A 252 -17.74 -67.28 -61.02
C SER A 252 -16.20 -67.29 -61.22
N SER A 253 -15.58 -68.28 -60.60
CA SER A 253 -14.20 -68.78 -60.78
C SER A 253 -14.09 -69.64 -62.06
N PRO A 254 -12.91 -70.16 -62.53
CA PRO A 254 -11.55 -70.15 -61.96
C PRO A 254 -10.36 -69.89 -62.94
N LEU A 255 -9.19 -69.59 -62.35
CA LEU A 255 -7.80 -69.93 -62.77
C LEU A 255 -7.15 -69.25 -64.01
N PRO A 256 -5.80 -69.15 -64.02
CA PRO A 256 -5.08 -67.96 -64.47
C PRO A 256 -4.12 -68.23 -65.64
N ARG A 257 -3.91 -67.23 -66.51
CA ARG A 257 -2.56 -66.88 -66.99
C ARG A 257 -2.54 -65.65 -67.88
N GLU A 258 -1.41 -64.98 -67.76
CA GLU A 258 -0.73 -64.18 -68.78
C GLU A 258 -1.22 -62.74 -68.99
N LEU A 259 -0.50 -61.87 -68.26
CA LEU A 259 -0.28 -60.47 -68.54
C LEU A 259 -0.05 -60.19 -70.03
N GLY A 260 -0.64 -59.08 -70.46
CA GLY A 260 -0.01 -58.19 -71.42
C GLY A 260 -0.65 -58.22 -72.80
N GLN A 261 -1.64 -57.35 -73.00
CA GLN A 261 -1.67 -56.48 -74.19
C GLN A 261 -2.64 -55.32 -74.00
N ALA A 262 -2.15 -54.14 -74.38
CA ALA A 262 -2.80 -52.85 -74.24
C ALA A 262 -3.76 -52.61 -75.40
N ASN A 263 -5.07 -52.66 -75.13
CA ASN A 263 -6.12 -51.85 -75.79
C ASN A 263 -7.52 -52.27 -75.32
N SER A 264 -7.98 -51.74 -74.18
CA SER A 264 -9.42 -51.56 -73.86
C SER A 264 -9.62 -51.05 -72.42
N ASN A 265 -9.89 -49.75 -72.22
CA ASN A 265 -11.14 -49.26 -71.59
C ASN A 265 -11.17 -47.72 -71.40
N PRO A 266 -12.36 -47.09 -71.29
CA PRO A 266 -12.72 -45.88 -72.00
C PRO A 266 -13.45 -44.88 -71.08
N THR A 267 -12.76 -43.88 -70.51
CA THR A 267 -13.45 -42.79 -69.79
C THR A 267 -12.65 -41.49 -69.86
N ILE A 268 -12.85 -40.74 -70.94
CA ILE A 268 -12.57 -39.30 -70.99
C ILE A 268 -13.89 -38.58 -71.25
N VAL A 269 -14.47 -37.99 -70.21
CA VAL A 269 -15.43 -36.87 -70.31
C VAL A 269 -15.00 -35.82 -69.28
N GLN A 270 -14.71 -34.62 -69.76
CA GLN A 270 -14.28 -33.45 -68.97
C GLN A 270 -15.40 -32.96 -68.03
N PRO A 271 -15.14 -32.57 -66.76
CA PRO A 271 -16.13 -31.87 -65.96
C PRO A 271 -16.07 -30.35 -66.22
N LEU A 272 -17.25 -29.73 -66.38
CA LEU A 272 -17.45 -28.28 -66.42
C LEU A 272 -16.98 -27.63 -65.11
N MET A 273 -16.30 -26.48 -65.22
CA MET A 273 -16.03 -25.59 -64.08
C MET A 273 -17.34 -24.97 -63.59
N ALA A 274 -17.89 -25.50 -62.49
CA ALA A 274 -18.79 -24.76 -61.62
C ALA A 274 -17.95 -24.05 -60.55
N SER A 275 -18.08 -22.72 -60.44
CA SER A 275 -17.46 -21.95 -59.37
C SER A 275 -17.88 -22.53 -58.01
N PRO A 276 -16.96 -22.76 -57.06
CA PRO A 276 -17.34 -23.22 -55.74
C PRO A 276 -18.16 -22.12 -55.08
N THR A 277 -19.45 -22.37 -54.87
CA THR A 277 -20.26 -21.59 -53.93
C THR A 277 -19.52 -21.58 -52.60
N LYS A 278 -19.14 -20.39 -52.14
CA LYS A 278 -18.39 -20.19 -50.91
C LYS A 278 -19.24 -20.74 -49.76
N ASN A 279 -18.91 -21.96 -49.31
CA ASN A 279 -19.47 -22.52 -48.09
C ASN A 279 -18.87 -21.72 -46.94
N ASP A 280 -19.60 -20.70 -46.46
CA ASP A 280 -19.31 -20.03 -45.20
C ASP A 280 -19.68 -20.98 -44.06
N LEU A 281 -18.85 -22.01 -43.87
CA LEU A 281 -18.84 -22.80 -42.65
C LEU A 281 -18.51 -21.87 -41.48
N PRO A 282 -19.10 -22.04 -40.28
CA PRO A 282 -18.72 -21.28 -39.10
C PRO A 282 -17.22 -21.44 -38.75
N GLN A 283 -16.56 -22.45 -39.32
CA GLN A 283 -15.12 -22.71 -39.26
C GLN A 283 -14.26 -21.72 -40.09
N ASN A 284 -14.84 -20.94 -41.00
CA ASN A 284 -14.10 -19.95 -41.81
C ASN A 284 -14.01 -18.56 -41.15
N TYR A 285 -14.66 -18.36 -40.00
CA TYR A 285 -14.50 -17.15 -39.20
C TYR A 285 -13.38 -17.38 -38.18
N VAL A 286 -12.17 -16.94 -38.51
CA VAL A 286 -11.18 -16.63 -37.46
C VAL A 286 -11.67 -15.38 -36.76
N VAL A 287 -12.49 -15.55 -35.73
CA VAL A 287 -12.82 -14.46 -34.81
C VAL A 287 -11.53 -14.19 -34.04
N ARG A 288 -10.89 -13.03 -34.30
CA ARG A 288 -9.86 -12.54 -33.41
C ARG A 288 -10.54 -12.32 -32.06
N GLU A 289 -10.17 -13.12 -31.07
CA GLU A 289 -10.56 -12.85 -29.69
C GLU A 289 -10.17 -11.39 -29.38
N GLU A 290 -11.07 -10.64 -28.74
CA GLU A 290 -10.69 -9.30 -28.27
C GLU A 290 -9.41 -9.44 -27.45
N ASN A 291 -8.50 -8.48 -27.57
CA ASN A 291 -7.23 -8.54 -26.86
C ASN A 291 -7.54 -8.45 -25.36
N ILE A 292 -7.78 -9.60 -24.70
CA ILE A 292 -7.93 -9.70 -23.26
C ILE A 292 -6.56 -9.32 -22.75
N VAL A 293 -6.45 -8.08 -22.25
CA VAL A 293 -5.24 -7.58 -21.63
C VAL A 293 -4.99 -8.45 -20.41
N SER A 294 -4.19 -9.50 -20.60
CA SER A 294 -3.65 -10.29 -19.50
C SER A 294 -2.74 -9.36 -18.71
N TYR A 295 -2.87 -9.41 -17.40
CA TYR A 295 -2.01 -8.68 -16.50
C TYR A 295 -1.19 -9.68 -15.70
N ARG A 296 0.11 -9.42 -15.60
CA ARG A 296 1.02 -10.19 -14.77
C ARG A 296 1.37 -9.37 -13.53
N GLU A 297 1.34 -10.03 -12.37
CA GLU A 297 1.83 -9.45 -11.13
C GLU A 297 3.34 -9.69 -11.02
N ILE A 298 4.10 -8.64 -10.69
CA ILE A 298 5.54 -8.68 -10.48
C ILE A 298 5.82 -8.33 -9.04
N GLU A 299 6.57 -9.19 -8.36
CA GLU A 299 6.98 -9.00 -6.98
C GLU A 299 8.38 -8.39 -6.91
N SER A 300 8.51 -7.29 -6.17
CA SER A 300 9.80 -6.63 -5.89
C SER A 300 10.02 -6.52 -4.40
N ASN A 301 11.22 -6.89 -3.93
CA ASN A 301 11.60 -6.72 -2.53
C ASN A 301 12.25 -5.35 -2.33
N LEU A 302 11.70 -4.56 -1.42
CA LEU A 302 12.19 -3.25 -1.03
C LEU A 302 12.86 -3.35 0.34
N PHE A 303 14.16 -3.07 0.38
CA PHE A 303 14.93 -2.96 1.61
C PHE A 303 15.06 -1.49 1.98
N ILE A 304 14.69 -1.16 3.22
CA ILE A 304 14.73 0.20 3.76
C ILE A 304 15.63 0.16 4.97
N TYR A 305 16.69 0.97 4.95
CA TYR A 305 17.63 1.08 6.06
C TYR A 305 17.58 2.50 6.63
N SER A 306 17.31 2.63 7.94
CA SER A 306 17.10 3.94 8.55
C SER A 306 18.33 4.84 8.48
N ALA A 307 19.55 4.29 8.33
CA ALA A 307 20.77 5.09 8.24
C ALA A 307 20.89 5.90 6.94
N ASP A 308 20.17 5.52 5.87
CA ASP A 308 20.27 6.18 4.56
C ASP A 308 19.56 7.56 4.54
N ARG A 309 18.91 7.94 5.64
CA ARG A 309 18.29 9.27 5.81
C ARG A 309 19.34 10.39 5.85
N ASP A 310 18.92 11.62 5.53
CA ASP A 310 19.80 12.81 5.66
C ASP A 310 19.89 13.25 7.14
N TRP A 311 20.62 12.46 7.93
CA TRP A 311 20.78 12.67 9.37
C TRP A 311 21.69 13.86 9.73
N LEU A 312 22.51 14.33 8.79
CA LEU A 312 23.36 15.50 9.00
C LEU A 312 22.51 16.78 9.06
N ARG A 313 21.54 16.93 8.16
CA ARG A 313 20.72 18.14 8.07
C ARG A 313 19.36 18.00 8.74
N ASN A 314 18.77 16.80 8.77
CA ASN A 314 17.47 16.56 9.39
C ASN A 314 17.63 16.02 10.82
N ASN A 315 17.16 16.79 11.81
CA ASN A 315 17.13 16.41 13.23
C ASN A 315 15.74 16.04 13.76
N LYS A 316 14.71 16.04 12.91
CA LYS A 316 13.33 15.74 13.34
C LYS A 316 13.00 14.26 13.28
N GLU A 317 13.73 13.51 12.47
CA GLU A 317 13.55 12.08 12.28
C GLU A 317 14.58 11.29 13.08
N ASN A 318 14.20 10.10 13.52
CA ASN A 318 15.07 9.15 14.20
C ASN A 318 14.94 7.74 13.61
N ARG A 319 15.67 6.75 14.14
CA ARG A 319 15.64 5.36 13.67
C ARG A 319 14.26 4.67 13.73
N TYR A 320 13.33 5.18 14.54
CA TYR A 320 11.99 4.61 14.74
C TYR A 320 10.85 5.43 14.10
N SER A 321 11.13 6.67 13.66
CA SER A 321 10.19 7.56 12.98
C SER A 321 10.92 8.33 11.88
N PHE A 322 10.67 7.96 10.63
CA PHE A 322 11.34 8.54 9.46
C PHE A 322 10.50 8.42 8.18
N THR A 323 10.85 9.20 7.17
CA THR A 323 10.15 9.25 5.88
C THR A 323 11.03 8.76 4.75
N VAL A 324 10.48 7.88 3.91
CA VAL A 324 11.10 7.36 2.69
C VAL A 324 10.45 8.04 1.49
N ASN A 325 11.25 8.57 0.57
CA ASN A 325 10.76 9.13 -0.69
C ASN A 325 10.77 8.08 -1.82
N PHE A 326 9.75 8.06 -2.67
CA PHE A 326 9.63 7.12 -3.79
C PHE A 326 9.61 7.80 -5.15
N ASP A 327 9.71 9.13 -5.18
CA ASP A 327 9.84 9.88 -6.43
C ASP A 327 11.30 10.29 -6.69
N PRO A 328 12.00 9.63 -7.64
CA PRO A 328 13.38 9.98 -7.98
C PRO A 328 13.53 11.41 -8.49
N ALA A 329 12.47 12.01 -9.05
CA ALA A 329 12.49 13.39 -9.51
C ALA A 329 12.40 14.42 -8.36
N ALA A 330 11.86 14.01 -7.21
CA ALA A 330 11.79 14.83 -5.99
C ALA A 330 12.99 14.62 -5.06
N ASN A 331 13.85 13.63 -5.36
CA ASN A 331 15.17 13.52 -4.76
C ASN A 331 15.99 14.72 -5.25
N GLY A 332 15.95 15.83 -4.50
CA GLY A 332 16.66 17.05 -4.86
C GLY A 332 18.11 16.75 -5.25
N GLN A 333 18.68 17.58 -6.13
CA GLN A 333 20.07 17.47 -6.63
C GLN A 333 21.16 17.65 -5.55
N SER A 334 20.84 17.31 -4.30
CA SER A 334 21.77 17.33 -3.18
C SER A 334 22.60 16.06 -3.22
N PHE A 335 23.90 16.22 -3.43
CA PHE A 335 24.89 15.19 -3.16
C PHE A 335 24.86 14.86 -1.66
N GLY A 336 24.22 13.76 -1.27
CA GLY A 336 24.11 13.29 0.11
C GLY A 336 23.20 12.07 0.23
N PRO A 337 23.34 11.25 1.29
CA PRO A 337 22.43 10.13 1.55
C PRO A 337 21.01 10.66 1.72
N ASN A 338 20.10 10.13 0.92
CA ASN A 338 18.68 10.38 1.02
C ASN A 338 17.94 9.04 1.04
N LEU A 339 17.00 8.91 1.96
CA LEU A 339 16.23 7.68 2.08
C LEU A 339 15.19 7.67 0.96
N ALA A 340 15.59 7.18 -0.21
CA ALA A 340 14.74 7.16 -1.38
C ALA A 340 14.87 5.87 -2.18
N SER A 341 13.75 5.41 -2.72
CA SER A 341 13.76 4.31 -3.68
C SER A 341 14.37 4.77 -5.00
N GLN A 342 15.28 3.97 -5.54
CA GLN A 342 15.88 4.23 -6.85
C GLN A 342 14.88 4.01 -8.00
N GLN A 343 13.89 3.14 -7.79
CA GLN A 343 12.87 2.81 -8.77
C GLN A 343 11.50 3.34 -8.33
N LYS A 344 10.82 4.00 -9.26
CA LYS A 344 9.44 4.42 -9.05
C LYS A 344 8.50 3.25 -9.31
N PHE A 345 7.86 2.75 -8.26
CA PHE A 345 6.84 1.70 -8.38
C PHE A 345 5.55 2.27 -9.00
N LYS A 346 5.03 1.59 -10.02
CA LYS A 346 3.79 1.95 -10.72
C LYS A 346 2.77 0.82 -10.64
N ASN A 347 1.48 1.14 -10.66
CA ASN A 347 0.38 0.18 -10.66
C ASN A 347 0.48 -0.84 -9.51
N ILE A 348 0.71 -0.36 -8.30
CA ILE A 348 0.89 -1.18 -7.10
C ILE A 348 -0.45 -1.83 -6.74
N VAL A 349 -0.49 -3.15 -6.74
CA VAL A 349 -1.66 -3.96 -6.35
C VAL A 349 -1.61 -4.28 -4.86
N ARG A 350 -0.41 -4.55 -4.34
CA ARG A 350 -0.25 -4.97 -2.95
C ARG A 350 1.10 -4.53 -2.41
N ILE A 351 1.11 -4.13 -1.14
CA ILE A 351 2.33 -3.88 -0.36
C ILE A 351 2.24 -4.76 0.88
N GLU A 352 3.29 -5.53 1.16
CA GLU A 352 3.38 -6.43 2.31
C GLU A 352 4.62 -6.07 3.14
N LEU A 353 4.51 -6.08 4.46
CA LEU A 353 5.68 -6.06 5.34
C LEU A 353 6.13 -7.51 5.55
N VAL A 354 7.39 -7.81 5.24
CA VAL A 354 7.96 -9.16 5.36
C VAL A 354 8.63 -9.33 6.72
N LYS A 355 9.48 -8.37 7.11
CA LYS A 355 10.22 -8.39 8.37
C LYS A 355 10.75 -7.00 8.73
N CYS A 356 10.98 -6.80 10.02
CA CYS A 356 11.73 -5.69 10.57
C CYS A 356 12.89 -6.25 11.40
N ILE A 357 14.09 -5.72 11.19
CA ILE A 357 15.28 -6.06 11.96
C ILE A 357 15.64 -4.83 12.80
N MET A 358 15.74 -5.03 14.10
CA MET A 358 15.97 -3.98 15.08
C MET A 358 17.15 -4.37 15.98
N ALA A 359 17.84 -3.38 16.56
CA ALA A 359 18.85 -3.66 17.57
C ALA A 359 18.20 -4.13 18.88
N GLY A 360 18.77 -5.16 19.50
CA GLY A 360 18.34 -5.70 20.80
C GLY A 360 18.86 -4.90 22.01
N GLU A 361 19.00 -3.59 21.85
CA GLU A 361 19.45 -2.65 22.89
C GLU A 361 18.34 -2.32 23.90
N SER A 362 18.72 -1.74 25.03
CA SER A 362 17.75 -1.16 25.96
C SER A 362 17.21 0.15 25.39
N LEU A 363 15.91 0.39 25.51
CA LEU A 363 15.26 1.61 25.03
C LEU A 363 15.47 2.80 25.96
N ASP A 364 15.73 2.53 27.23
CA ASP A 364 16.06 3.52 28.26
C ASP A 364 17.04 2.93 29.30
N VAL A 365 17.64 3.80 30.12
CA VAL A 365 18.52 3.40 31.23
C VAL A 365 17.72 3.23 32.51
N THR A 366 17.61 1.99 32.97
CA THR A 366 17.12 1.71 34.32
C THR A 366 18.27 1.81 35.33
N VAL A 367 18.09 2.64 36.36
CA VAL A 367 19.03 2.79 37.46
C VAL A 367 18.50 2.06 38.69
N ASP A 368 19.18 1.00 39.09
CA ASP A 368 18.92 0.27 40.32
C ASP A 368 19.92 0.69 41.41
N TYR A 369 19.41 1.16 42.54
CA TYR A 369 20.23 1.60 43.68
C TYR A 369 20.23 0.55 44.78
N ASN A 370 21.34 -0.17 44.91
CA ASN A 370 21.51 -1.24 45.88
C ASN A 370 22.06 -0.73 47.24
N GLY A 371 21.80 0.54 47.60
CA GLY A 371 22.22 1.14 48.88
C GLY A 371 23.67 1.64 48.95
N THR A 372 24.54 1.21 48.05
CA THR A 372 25.97 1.60 48.01
C THR A 372 26.49 1.87 46.60
N THR A 373 25.88 1.25 45.60
CA THR A 373 26.27 1.37 44.19
C THR A 373 25.03 1.52 43.32
N PHE A 374 25.22 2.17 42.18
CA PHE A 374 24.22 2.26 41.14
C PHE A 374 24.52 1.19 40.09
N ALA A 375 23.57 0.29 39.88
CA ALA A 375 23.62 -0.72 38.83
C ALA A 375 22.71 -0.28 37.68
N THR A 376 23.27 -0.22 36.47
CA THR A 376 22.50 0.13 35.26
C THR A 376 22.41 -1.03 34.28
N GLY A 377 22.76 -2.25 34.71
CA GLY A 377 22.91 -3.42 33.83
C GLY A 377 21.59 -4.01 33.32
N TYR A 378 20.45 -3.63 33.90
CA TYR A 378 19.15 -4.08 33.43
C TYR A 378 18.85 -3.53 32.02
N GLN A 379 18.35 -4.38 31.14
CA GLN A 379 18.01 -4.03 29.76
C GLN A 379 16.50 -4.11 29.58
N ASP A 380 15.86 -2.94 29.48
CA ASP A 380 14.47 -2.79 29.07
C ASP A 380 14.40 -2.66 27.55
N ASN A 381 14.27 -3.79 26.86
CA ASN A 381 14.31 -3.83 25.40
C ASN A 381 12.95 -4.16 24.77
N ILE A 382 12.93 -4.16 23.44
CA ILE A 382 11.75 -4.47 22.61
C ILE A 382 11.05 -5.78 23.00
N LEU A 383 11.78 -6.77 23.55
CA LEU A 383 11.22 -8.06 23.94
C LEU A 383 10.35 -7.98 25.20
N ASN A 384 10.41 -6.89 25.96
CA ASN A 384 9.49 -6.64 27.07
C ASN A 384 8.07 -6.28 26.59
N PHE A 385 7.91 -5.95 25.30
CA PHE A 385 6.59 -5.75 24.72
C PHE A 385 6.04 -7.04 24.09
N PRO A 386 4.74 -7.34 24.24
CA PRO A 386 4.13 -8.51 23.60
C PRO A 386 4.17 -8.45 22.08
N TYR A 387 4.15 -7.23 21.52
CA TYR A 387 4.30 -6.95 20.10
C TYR A 387 4.71 -5.49 19.90
N ILE A 388 5.19 -5.18 18.70
CA ILE A 388 5.39 -3.80 18.22
C ILE A 388 4.48 -3.57 17.03
N THR A 389 3.93 -2.38 16.93
CA THR A 389 3.12 -1.98 15.77
C THR A 389 3.95 -1.14 14.82
N VAL A 390 3.84 -1.41 13.53
CA VAL A 390 4.39 -0.57 12.47
C VAL A 390 3.24 0.24 11.90
N ARG A 391 3.36 1.56 11.95
CA ARG A 391 2.44 2.47 11.29
C ARG A 391 3.10 3.00 10.03
N VAL A 392 2.37 2.95 8.93
CA VAL A 392 2.72 3.61 7.69
C VAL A 392 1.62 4.60 7.37
N ALA A 393 1.90 5.90 7.47
CA ALA A 393 0.86 6.93 7.42
C ALA A 393 0.06 6.92 6.10
N GLU A 394 0.69 6.51 5.00
CA GLU A 394 0.06 6.42 3.69
C GLU A 394 -0.71 5.10 3.47
N LEU A 395 -0.53 4.10 4.35
CA LEU A 395 -1.08 2.75 4.21
C LEU A 395 -1.89 2.32 5.45
N GLU A 396 -2.68 3.22 6.04
CA GLU A 396 -3.48 2.92 7.24
C GLU A 396 -4.69 1.98 6.95
N ASN A 397 -5.37 1.57 8.02
CA ASN A 397 -6.61 0.77 8.02
C ASN A 397 -6.43 -0.65 7.45
N THR A 398 -5.45 -1.38 7.97
CA THR A 398 -5.29 -2.82 7.73
C THR A 398 -5.71 -3.66 8.94
N ASN A 399 -5.58 -3.10 10.14
CA ASN A 399 -5.93 -3.76 11.39
C ASN A 399 -7.16 -3.11 12.02
N TYR A 400 -7.88 -3.89 12.84
CA TYR A 400 -8.98 -3.42 13.67
C TYR A 400 -8.73 -3.88 15.10
N GLY A 401 -8.69 -2.95 16.04
CA GLY A 401 -8.43 -3.16 17.45
C GLY A 401 -9.45 -2.44 18.33
N THR A 402 -9.21 -2.52 19.64
CA THR A 402 -9.94 -1.73 20.64
C THR A 402 -9.37 -0.33 20.82
N ASP A 403 -8.28 -0.02 20.13
CA ASP A 403 -7.53 1.23 20.22
C ASP A 403 -7.30 1.80 18.82
N ASN A 404 -7.51 3.12 18.69
CA ASN A 404 -7.31 3.89 17.47
C ASN A 404 -5.86 3.82 16.96
N PHE A 405 -4.86 3.59 17.83
CA PHE A 405 -3.48 3.39 17.37
C PHE A 405 -3.29 2.06 16.64
N LEU A 406 -3.96 1.01 17.09
CA LEU A 406 -3.91 -0.29 16.43
C LEU A 406 -4.69 -0.26 15.11
N ASP A 407 -5.83 0.44 15.05
CA ASP A 407 -6.60 0.63 13.81
C ASP A 407 -5.78 1.32 12.69
N ARG A 408 -4.96 2.29 13.08
CA ARG A 408 -4.07 3.03 12.15
C ARG A 408 -2.74 2.34 11.89
N SER A 409 -2.46 1.22 12.55
CA SER A 409 -1.24 0.46 12.30
C SER A 409 -1.32 -0.29 10.98
N PHE A 410 -0.21 -0.33 10.24
CA PHE A 410 -0.06 -1.14 9.03
C PHE A 410 0.07 -2.63 9.38
N GLY A 411 0.77 -2.92 10.47
CA GLY A 411 1.02 -4.30 10.89
C GLY A 411 1.45 -4.43 12.34
N VAL A 412 1.24 -5.62 12.88
CA VAL A 412 1.70 -6.02 14.22
C VAL A 412 2.84 -7.01 14.06
N LEU A 413 3.96 -6.74 14.74
CA LEU A 413 5.17 -7.53 14.68
C LEU A 413 5.43 -8.24 16.01
N GLN A 414 5.82 -9.50 15.92
CA GLN A 414 6.25 -10.34 17.04
C GLN A 414 7.67 -10.83 16.83
N TYR A 415 8.33 -11.14 17.94
CA TYR A 415 9.67 -11.73 17.92
C TYR A 415 9.68 -13.08 17.18
N ASP A 416 10.69 -13.26 16.35
CA ASP A 416 10.96 -14.49 15.61
C ASP A 416 12.31 -15.10 15.99
N ALA A 417 13.39 -14.33 15.81
CA ALA A 417 14.76 -14.80 15.96
C ALA A 417 15.69 -13.69 16.44
N GLN A 418 16.87 -14.09 16.93
CA GLN A 418 17.94 -13.17 17.35
C GLN A 418 19.29 -13.59 16.79
N TRP A 419 20.16 -12.61 16.54
CA TRP A 419 21.55 -12.81 16.15
C TRP A 419 22.48 -12.13 17.15
N LEU A 420 23.37 -12.90 17.75
CA LEU A 420 24.36 -12.45 18.72
C LEU A 420 25.75 -12.68 18.12
N SER A 421 26.61 -11.66 18.11
CA SER A 421 27.99 -11.81 17.60
C SER A 421 29.02 -11.99 18.72
N ASP A 422 28.78 -11.48 19.93
CA ASP A 422 29.64 -11.72 21.10
C ASP A 422 28.80 -11.77 22.38
N SER A 423 28.53 -12.97 22.89
CA SER A 423 27.70 -13.15 24.08
C SER A 423 28.29 -12.57 25.37
N THR A 424 29.60 -12.35 25.44
CA THR A 424 30.32 -11.93 26.65
C THR A 424 30.37 -10.42 26.84
N THR A 425 30.55 -9.65 25.76
CA THR A 425 30.58 -8.18 25.84
C THR A 425 29.20 -7.56 25.60
N GLN A 426 28.41 -8.16 24.70
CA GLN A 426 27.12 -7.61 24.30
C GLN A 426 26.09 -7.70 25.43
N SER A 427 26.13 -8.73 26.29
CA SER A 427 25.18 -8.88 27.40
C SER A 427 25.13 -7.69 28.38
N SER A 428 26.14 -6.81 28.38
CA SER A 428 26.15 -5.58 29.18
C SER A 428 25.50 -4.34 28.51
N CYS A 429 25.34 -4.34 27.17
CA CYS A 429 24.90 -3.15 26.43
C CYS A 429 23.95 -3.42 25.22
N THR A 430 24.00 -4.58 24.58
CA THR A 430 23.13 -4.92 23.43
C THR A 430 22.85 -6.43 23.34
N LYS A 431 21.66 -6.86 22.93
CA LYS A 431 21.40 -8.28 22.63
C LYS A 431 21.53 -8.60 21.13
N GLY A 432 22.43 -7.89 20.45
CA GLY A 432 22.66 -8.05 19.01
C GLY A 432 21.46 -7.55 18.19
N TYR A 433 20.99 -8.33 17.21
CA TYR A 433 19.86 -7.97 16.36
C TYR A 433 18.66 -8.88 16.60
N LEU A 434 17.46 -8.30 16.55
CA LEU A 434 16.18 -8.97 16.73
C LEU A 434 15.40 -8.94 15.41
N ALA A 435 14.94 -10.11 14.96
CA ALA A 435 14.00 -10.25 13.86
C ALA A 435 12.57 -10.17 14.39
N MET A 436 11.83 -9.19 13.91
CA MET A 436 10.42 -8.97 14.21
C MET A 436 9.61 -9.22 12.94
N ILE A 437 8.70 -10.19 12.98
CA ILE A 437 7.89 -10.59 11.81
C ILE A 437 6.39 -10.45 12.11
N PRO A 438 5.56 -10.23 11.09
CA PRO A 438 4.12 -10.29 11.25
C PRO A 438 3.65 -11.75 11.38
N LYS A 439 3.68 -12.26 12.62
CA LYS A 439 3.28 -13.63 12.92
C LYS A 439 1.76 -13.71 12.98
N PHE A 440 1.16 -14.64 12.25
CA PHE A 440 -0.29 -14.95 12.23
C PHE A 440 -1.23 -13.93 11.57
N LEU A 441 -0.75 -12.75 11.17
CA LEU A 441 -1.56 -11.73 10.50
C LEU A 441 -0.92 -11.33 9.17
N LYS A 442 -1.71 -11.28 8.10
CA LYS A 442 -1.26 -10.74 6.81
C LYS A 442 -1.10 -9.22 6.96
N CYS A 443 0.12 -8.75 7.20
CA CYS A 443 0.45 -7.32 7.23
C CYS A 443 0.63 -6.81 5.80
N GLN A 444 -0.50 -6.70 5.10
CA GLN A 444 -0.55 -6.31 3.69
C GLN A 444 -1.66 -5.29 3.44
N LYS A 445 -1.41 -4.35 2.54
CA LYS A 445 -2.44 -3.48 1.97
C LYS A 445 -2.69 -3.88 0.53
N GLU A 446 -3.92 -4.25 0.24
CA GLU A 446 -4.38 -4.60 -1.11
C GLU A 446 -5.13 -3.43 -1.74
N PHE A 447 -4.79 -3.10 -2.97
CA PHE A 447 -5.41 -2.08 -3.81
C PHE A 447 -6.22 -2.78 -4.91
N TYR A 448 -7.43 -3.20 -4.53
CA TYR A 448 -8.36 -3.88 -5.42
C TYR A 448 -9.73 -3.18 -5.37
N PRO A 449 -10.44 -3.01 -6.50
CA PRO A 449 -10.11 -3.45 -7.87
C PRO A 449 -9.10 -2.56 -8.61
N THR A 450 -8.90 -1.32 -8.15
CA THR A 450 -8.04 -0.32 -8.81
C THR A 450 -6.66 -0.28 -8.14
N PRO A 451 -5.57 -0.64 -8.86
CA PRO A 451 -4.21 -0.51 -8.34
C PRO A 451 -3.85 0.94 -8.01
N LEU A 452 -2.97 1.13 -7.02
CA LEU A 452 -2.41 2.43 -6.71
C LEU A 452 -1.43 2.84 -7.81
N SER A 453 -1.69 3.97 -8.47
CA SER A 453 -0.89 4.44 -9.61
C SER A 453 0.61 4.55 -9.27
N THR A 454 0.96 5.24 -8.18
CA THR A 454 2.34 5.37 -7.67
C THR A 454 2.32 5.67 -6.18
N LEU A 455 3.32 5.19 -5.44
CA LEU A 455 3.58 5.68 -4.09
C LEU A 455 4.57 6.86 -4.17
N GLN A 456 4.26 7.99 -3.53
CA GLN A 456 5.14 9.16 -3.52
C GLN A 456 6.10 9.16 -2.32
N LYS A 457 5.58 8.82 -1.14
CA LYS A 457 6.33 8.78 0.10
C LYS A 457 5.76 7.72 1.03
N MET A 458 6.55 7.29 1.99
CA MET A 458 6.16 6.40 3.08
C MET A 458 6.71 6.94 4.39
N THR A 459 5.82 7.32 5.30
CA THR A 459 6.17 7.79 6.65
C THR A 459 5.98 6.63 7.61
N ILE A 460 7.08 6.16 8.21
CA ILE A 460 7.11 4.94 9.02
C ILE A 460 7.32 5.31 10.48
N ASP A 461 6.42 4.87 11.35
CA ASP A 461 6.57 4.94 12.82
C ASP A 461 6.52 3.54 13.42
N LEU A 462 7.46 3.20 14.31
CA LEU A 462 7.36 2.01 15.16
C LEU A 462 6.86 2.38 16.54
N ARG A 463 5.78 1.72 16.96
CA ARG A 463 5.05 2.07 18.18
C ARG A 463 4.89 0.88 19.11
N ARG A 464 4.96 1.18 20.40
CA ARG A 464 4.61 0.27 21.50
C ARG A 464 3.11 -0.06 21.44
N PRO A 465 2.66 -1.13 22.13
CA PRO A 465 1.24 -1.49 22.18
C PRO A 465 0.31 -0.38 22.72
N ASN A 466 0.85 0.57 23.49
CA ASN A 466 0.12 1.74 24.00
C ASN A 466 0.01 2.90 22.99
N GLY A 467 0.53 2.73 21.77
CA GLY A 467 0.49 3.73 20.70
C GLY A 467 1.60 4.79 20.71
N GLU A 468 2.44 4.80 21.74
CA GLU A 468 3.62 5.68 21.82
C GLU A 468 4.76 5.15 20.95
N LEU A 469 5.67 6.03 20.54
CA LEU A 469 6.87 5.63 19.80
C LEU A 469 7.72 4.65 20.66
N VAL A 470 8.41 3.73 20.00
CA VAL A 470 9.31 2.77 20.66
C VAL A 470 10.38 3.46 21.49
N SER A 471 11.03 4.48 20.93
CA SER A 471 11.90 5.40 21.65
C SER A 471 11.97 6.73 20.91
N ASP A 472 11.94 7.82 21.65
CA ASP A 472 12.17 9.19 21.16
C ASP A 472 13.64 9.61 21.28
N SER A 473 14.51 8.74 21.81
CA SER A 473 15.95 9.00 21.92
C SER A 473 16.54 9.38 20.56
N PRO A 474 17.35 10.45 20.49
CA PRO A 474 18.05 10.81 19.27
C PRO A 474 19.09 9.73 18.93
N ASP A 475 19.10 9.29 17.68
CA ASP A 475 20.05 8.31 17.16
C ASP A 475 21.26 8.97 16.48
N THR A 476 21.32 10.30 16.51
CA THR A 476 22.43 11.12 16.01
C THR A 476 22.88 12.09 17.09
N PHE A 477 24.18 12.30 17.19
CA PHE A 477 24.78 13.18 18.19
C PHE A 477 25.62 14.27 17.53
N ASP A 478 25.42 15.51 17.97
CA ASP A 478 26.26 16.63 17.56
C ASP A 478 27.64 16.51 18.25
N ILE A 479 28.70 16.71 17.48
CA ILE A 479 30.08 16.65 17.97
C ILE A 479 30.50 18.03 18.47
N GLY A 480 30.90 18.11 19.74
CA GLY A 480 31.49 19.33 20.31
C GLY A 480 32.97 19.50 19.93
N GLY A 481 33.66 18.39 19.66
CA GLY A 481 35.05 18.39 19.21
C GLY A 481 35.72 17.03 19.40
N ILE A 482 36.87 16.84 18.76
CA ILE A 482 37.70 15.65 18.94
C ILE A 482 39.00 16.07 19.60
N VAL A 483 39.37 15.35 20.65
CA VAL A 483 40.59 15.57 21.44
C VAL A 483 41.40 14.28 21.50
N SER A 484 42.68 14.39 21.86
CA SER A 484 43.54 13.23 22.08
C SER A 484 44.53 13.50 23.19
N GLY A 485 45.18 12.45 23.69
CA GLY A 485 46.15 12.55 24.77
C GLY A 485 47.18 13.66 24.54
N VAL A 486 47.29 14.57 25.50
CA VAL A 486 48.37 15.55 25.63
C VAL A 486 49.03 15.29 26.97
N GLY A 487 50.36 15.27 27.02
CA GLY A 487 51.15 14.91 28.21
C GLY A 487 51.02 15.87 29.42
N ALA A 488 50.01 16.76 29.42
CA ALA A 488 49.59 17.64 30.51
C ALA A 488 48.16 18.16 30.22
N ALA A 489 47.49 18.73 31.23
CA ALA A 489 46.09 19.21 31.18
C ALA A 489 45.76 19.99 29.88
N GLY A 490 44.54 19.78 29.36
CA GLY A 490 44.10 20.25 28.05
C GLY A 490 44.53 21.69 27.75
N SER A 491 45.27 21.86 26.66
CA SER A 491 45.89 23.12 26.26
C SER A 491 44.94 24.10 25.58
N GLY A 492 43.70 23.69 25.27
CA GLY A 492 42.66 24.54 24.69
C GLY A 492 42.03 25.51 25.69
N GLN A 493 41.40 26.57 25.18
CA GLN A 493 40.70 27.57 26.02
C GLN A 493 39.23 27.20 26.31
N ASN A 494 38.62 26.37 25.46
CA ASN A 494 37.21 26.01 25.52
C ASN A 494 37.02 24.49 25.61
N PHE A 495 35.97 24.06 26.28
CA PHE A 495 35.54 22.66 26.26
C PHE A 495 35.05 22.28 24.85
N PRO A 496 35.36 21.08 24.33
CA PRO A 496 36.09 19.97 24.98
C PRO A 496 37.62 20.06 24.92
N PHE A 497 38.20 21.02 24.22
CA PHE A 497 39.65 21.12 23.95
C PHE A 497 40.53 21.43 25.17
N ASN A 498 39.93 21.78 26.30
CA ASN A 498 40.62 22.02 27.57
C ASN A 498 40.56 20.82 28.55
N ILE A 499 40.00 19.67 28.13
CA ILE A 499 39.83 18.50 29.02
C ILE A 499 41.16 17.84 29.39
N ASN A 500 41.27 17.35 30.64
CA ASN A 500 42.38 16.48 31.05
C ASN A 500 42.04 14.99 30.85
N LEU A 501 42.82 14.31 30.01
CA LEU A 501 42.59 12.90 29.66
C LEU A 501 43.30 11.89 30.59
N THR A 502 44.08 12.35 31.58
CA THR A 502 44.89 11.46 32.46
C THR A 502 44.06 10.43 33.24
N GLY A 503 42.76 10.66 33.43
CA GLY A 503 41.86 9.70 34.08
C GLY A 503 41.43 8.52 33.21
N SER A 504 41.77 8.50 31.92
CA SER A 504 41.45 7.41 30.99
C SER A 504 42.68 6.56 30.66
N THR A 505 42.50 5.25 30.69
CA THR A 505 43.49 4.27 30.20
C THR A 505 43.73 4.36 28.69
N TYR A 506 42.79 4.94 27.95
CA TYR A 506 42.86 5.11 26.50
C TYR A 506 43.59 6.38 26.06
N SER A 507 44.05 7.21 27.00
CA SER A 507 44.83 8.43 26.74
C SER A 507 46.31 8.18 26.39
N ALA A 508 46.71 6.91 26.24
CA ALA A 508 48.08 6.50 25.98
C ALA A 508 48.66 7.09 24.67
N LEU A 509 49.97 7.36 24.72
CA LEU A 509 50.76 7.93 23.61
C LEU A 509 51.89 6.98 23.19
N SER A 510 52.18 6.93 21.89
CA SER A 510 53.43 6.39 21.32
C SER A 510 54.33 7.56 20.94
N GLY A 511 55.26 7.92 21.84
CA GLY A 511 56.00 9.17 21.73
C GLY A 511 55.05 10.37 21.82
N THR A 512 54.89 11.12 20.73
CA THR A 512 53.96 12.26 20.64
C THR A 512 52.60 11.91 20.04
N ASN A 513 52.41 10.69 19.53
CA ASN A 513 51.22 10.32 18.77
C ASN A 513 50.20 9.54 19.61
N PRO A 514 48.90 9.87 19.53
CA PRO A 514 47.88 9.18 20.31
C PRO A 514 47.51 7.81 19.72
N TYR A 515 47.28 6.83 20.59
CA TYR A 515 46.70 5.54 20.18
C TYR A 515 45.19 5.63 19.93
N ASN A 516 44.51 6.58 20.59
CA ASN A 516 43.07 6.78 20.50
C ASN A 516 42.70 8.25 20.47
N PHE A 517 41.55 8.55 19.85
CA PHE A 517 40.91 9.85 19.87
C PHE A 517 39.62 9.79 20.68
N PHE A 518 39.29 10.89 21.34
CA PHE A 518 38.10 11.07 22.16
C PHE A 518 37.19 12.07 21.46
N ILE A 519 36.03 11.61 21.04
CA ILE A 519 34.99 12.43 20.44
C ILE A 519 34.07 12.88 21.56
N ASN A 520 33.98 14.18 21.77
CA ASN A 520 33.00 14.74 22.69
C ASN A 520 31.68 14.98 21.97
N THR A 521 30.58 14.52 22.56
CA THR A 521 29.22 14.87 22.14
C THR A 521 28.72 16.06 22.95
N THR A 522 27.97 16.97 22.32
CA THR A 522 27.41 18.15 22.99
C THR A 522 26.41 17.78 24.09
N THR A 523 25.71 16.66 23.91
CA THR A 523 24.79 16.07 24.88
C THR A 523 25.34 14.75 25.40
N TYR A 524 24.91 14.37 26.60
CA TYR A 524 25.11 13.00 27.08
C TYR A 524 24.25 12.03 26.28
N PHE A 525 24.75 10.82 26.10
CA PHE A 525 24.06 9.69 25.49
C PHE A 525 24.03 8.51 26.45
N SER A 526 23.05 7.63 26.29
CA SER A 526 22.94 6.41 27.08
C SER A 526 24.05 5.44 26.70
N LYS A 527 24.54 4.65 27.67
CA LYS A 527 25.46 3.54 27.39
C LYS A 527 24.90 2.49 26.41
N PHE A 528 23.60 2.52 26.15
CA PHE A 528 22.93 1.64 25.19
C PHE A 528 22.89 2.23 23.78
N ASP A 529 22.97 3.56 23.64
CA ASP A 529 22.97 4.23 22.34
C ASP A 529 24.26 3.97 21.55
N ILE A 530 25.39 3.88 22.27
CA ILE A 530 26.72 3.63 21.71
C ILE A 530 27.49 2.67 22.62
N CYS A 531 27.88 1.52 22.09
CA CYS A 531 28.68 0.52 22.80
C CYS A 531 30.08 0.35 22.23
N LYS A 532 30.95 -0.26 23.04
CA LYS A 532 32.19 -0.88 22.55
C LYS A 532 31.88 -1.88 21.43
N GLY A 533 32.61 -1.76 20.33
CA GLY A 533 32.47 -2.61 19.14
C GLY A 533 31.49 -2.08 18.09
N ASP A 534 30.69 -1.06 18.42
CA ASP A 534 29.78 -0.46 17.45
C ASP A 534 30.54 0.36 16.40
N ARG A 535 29.95 0.45 15.21
CA ARG A 535 30.49 1.25 14.10
C ARG A 535 29.74 2.56 14.01
N ILE A 536 30.46 3.64 14.27
CA ILE A 536 29.94 5.00 14.12
C ILE A 536 30.38 5.60 12.79
N GLN A 537 29.52 6.41 12.18
CA GLN A 537 29.84 7.23 11.03
C GLN A 537 29.81 8.70 11.44
N ILE A 538 30.80 9.48 11.00
CA ILE A 538 30.93 10.91 11.28
C ILE A 538 30.79 11.66 9.96
N SER A 539 30.05 12.76 9.97
CA SER A 539 29.86 13.61 8.79
C SER A 539 29.88 15.09 9.19
N GLY A 540 30.41 15.92 8.30
CA GLY A 540 30.52 17.37 8.51
C GLY A 540 31.70 17.81 9.37
N TYR A 541 32.64 16.92 9.72
CA TYR A 541 33.81 17.29 10.53
C TYR A 541 34.85 18.04 9.69
N THR A 542 34.78 19.37 9.69
CA THR A 542 35.71 20.22 8.93
C THR A 542 36.06 21.49 9.68
N TYR A 543 37.14 22.14 9.29
CA TYR A 543 37.60 23.42 9.86
C TYR A 543 37.33 24.58 8.88
N THR A 544 37.44 25.81 9.37
CA THR A 544 37.39 27.01 8.52
C THR A 544 38.48 26.98 7.43
N ASP A 545 38.21 27.64 6.30
CA ASP A 545 39.20 27.79 5.22
C ASP A 545 40.51 28.42 5.72
N ALA A 546 40.44 29.34 6.68
CA ALA A 546 41.63 29.94 7.29
C ALA A 546 42.50 28.90 8.01
N ALA A 547 41.88 27.99 8.78
CA ALA A 547 42.60 26.91 9.47
C ALA A 547 43.13 25.86 8.49
N LEU A 548 42.35 25.50 7.46
CA LEU A 548 42.78 24.55 6.43
C LEU A 548 43.92 25.11 5.56
N ASN A 549 44.02 26.43 5.41
CA ASN A 549 45.09 27.10 4.67
C ASN A 549 46.27 27.55 5.56
N ASP A 550 46.32 27.14 6.83
CA ASP A 550 47.47 27.38 7.69
C ASP A 550 48.74 26.73 7.08
N PRO A 551 49.86 27.48 6.97
CA PRO A 551 51.06 26.99 6.30
C PRO A 551 51.77 25.85 7.05
N THR A 552 51.50 25.69 8.35
CA THR A 552 52.18 24.69 9.19
C THR A 552 51.33 23.44 9.39
N TYR A 553 50.03 23.61 9.64
CA TYR A 553 49.12 22.54 10.07
C TYR A 553 47.95 22.27 9.11
N GLY A 554 47.75 23.11 8.08
CA GLY A 554 46.59 23.01 7.18
C GLY A 554 46.51 21.67 6.43
N SER A 555 47.64 21.13 5.97
CA SER A 555 47.69 19.80 5.35
C SER A 555 47.29 18.67 6.31
N THR A 556 47.74 18.75 7.56
CA THR A 556 47.43 17.79 8.63
C THR A 556 45.95 17.83 8.97
N LEU A 557 45.37 19.02 9.10
CA LEU A 557 43.94 19.20 9.37
C LEU A 557 43.09 18.64 8.22
N ARG A 558 43.47 18.88 6.96
CA ARG A 558 42.79 18.27 5.80
C ARG A 558 42.85 16.75 5.83
N ALA A 559 44.03 16.18 6.05
CA ALA A 559 44.20 14.72 6.11
C ALA A 559 43.37 14.09 7.25
N PHE A 560 43.33 14.76 8.41
CA PHE A 560 42.49 14.33 9.54
C PHE A 560 40.99 14.44 9.22
N SER A 561 40.54 15.56 8.65
CA SER A 561 39.16 15.74 8.21
C SER A 561 38.74 14.70 7.16
N THR A 562 39.60 14.33 6.22
CA THR A 562 39.30 13.26 5.26
C THR A 562 39.19 11.90 5.96
N TRP A 563 40.10 11.58 6.87
CA TRP A 563 40.08 10.31 7.59
C TRP A 563 38.88 10.17 8.52
N ILE A 564 38.52 11.22 9.24
CA ILE A 564 37.43 11.16 10.21
C ILE A 564 36.06 11.07 9.52
N ASN A 565 35.86 11.73 8.38
CA ASN A 565 34.61 11.67 7.60
C ASN A 565 34.55 10.48 6.62
N ARG A 566 35.41 9.48 6.78
CA ARG A 566 35.45 8.34 5.85
C ARG A 566 34.14 7.55 5.87
N PRO A 567 33.65 7.07 4.71
CA PRO A 567 32.37 6.36 4.62
C PRO A 567 32.38 5.02 5.36
N GLU A 568 33.56 4.41 5.56
CA GLU A 568 33.66 3.16 6.33
C GLU A 568 33.38 3.37 7.82
N GLY A 569 33.39 4.61 8.31
CA GLY A 569 33.19 4.92 9.73
C GLY A 569 34.35 4.49 10.64
N HIS A 570 34.08 4.44 11.94
CA HIS A 570 35.06 4.12 12.99
C HIS A 570 34.47 3.12 13.97
N ILE A 571 35.31 2.25 14.53
CA ILE A 571 34.90 1.31 15.58
C ILE A 571 35.12 1.98 16.94
N VAL A 572 34.09 1.91 17.77
CA VAL A 572 34.14 2.38 19.15
C VAL A 572 34.94 1.39 19.99
N VAL A 573 36.00 1.87 20.61
CA VAL A 573 36.85 1.06 21.50
C VAL A 573 36.29 1.06 22.91
N GLN A 574 35.80 2.22 23.35
CA GLN A 574 35.19 2.40 24.67
C GLN A 574 34.38 3.72 24.70
N THR A 575 33.50 3.88 25.68
CA THR A 575 32.86 5.16 26.00
C THR A 575 33.43 5.74 27.28
N ALA A 576 33.34 7.06 27.46
CA ALA A 576 33.85 7.74 28.63
C ALA A 576 32.93 8.90 29.02
N TYR A 577 33.05 9.39 30.25
CA TYR A 577 32.27 10.53 30.70
C TYR A 577 33.14 11.57 31.42
N SER A 578 32.65 12.80 31.45
CA SER A 578 33.25 13.87 32.23
C SER A 578 32.21 14.88 32.72
N ASN A 579 32.07 14.99 34.05
CA ASN A 579 31.08 15.83 34.72
C ASN A 579 31.40 17.34 34.67
N ALA A 580 32.62 17.71 34.30
CA ALA A 580 33.14 19.08 34.23
C ALA A 580 34.38 19.08 33.32
N PRO A 581 34.91 20.22 32.85
CA PRO A 581 36.19 20.27 32.12
C PRO A 581 37.44 19.92 32.98
N GLY A 582 37.28 19.05 33.99
CA GLY A 582 38.33 18.54 34.86
C GLY A 582 38.99 17.32 34.25
N THR A 583 38.47 16.13 34.56
CA THR A 583 39.04 14.84 34.12
C THR A 583 38.01 13.97 33.42
N VAL A 584 38.47 13.17 32.47
CA VAL A 584 37.67 12.09 31.88
C VAL A 584 37.75 10.83 32.76
N SER A 585 36.70 10.03 32.78
CA SER A 585 36.68 8.69 33.38
C SER A 585 36.13 7.68 32.38
N ASP A 586 36.77 6.52 32.29
CA ASP A 586 36.35 5.45 31.37
C ASP A 586 34.99 4.86 31.79
N GLY A 587 34.15 4.55 30.80
CA GLY A 587 32.80 4.02 30.97
C GLY A 587 31.72 5.10 31.05
N SER A 588 30.53 4.70 31.49
CA SER A 588 29.43 5.61 31.80
C SER A 588 29.49 6.09 33.24
N ASN A 589 28.83 7.20 33.54
CA ASN A 589 28.63 7.66 34.91
C ASN A 589 27.73 6.68 35.72
N ASN A 590 27.53 6.99 37.00
CA ASN A 590 26.74 6.14 37.90
C ASN A 590 25.29 5.94 37.45
N VAL A 591 24.74 6.83 36.61
CA VAL A 591 23.38 6.72 36.08
C VAL A 591 23.35 6.20 34.65
N GLY A 592 24.47 5.68 34.12
CA GLY A 592 24.52 4.97 32.85
C GLY A 592 24.64 5.86 31.60
N TYR A 593 25.08 7.10 31.76
CA TYR A 593 25.28 8.05 30.65
C TYR A 593 26.76 8.37 30.41
N ALA A 594 27.11 8.66 29.16
CA ALA A 594 28.44 9.05 28.71
C ALA A 594 28.36 10.26 27.78
N ASN A 595 29.47 10.98 27.59
CA ASN A 595 29.55 12.11 26.66
C ASN A 595 30.85 12.12 25.83
N PHE A 596 31.67 11.08 25.98
CA PHE A 596 32.85 10.84 25.17
C PHE A 596 32.79 9.46 24.54
N ILE A 597 33.21 9.40 23.27
CA ILE A 597 33.36 8.16 22.52
C ILE A 597 34.83 8.02 22.16
N VAL A 598 35.42 6.87 22.45
CA VAL A 598 36.82 6.58 22.18
C VAL A 598 36.92 5.77 20.90
N ILE A 599 37.65 6.31 19.92
CA ILE A 599 37.96 5.62 18.66
C ILE A 599 39.46 5.39 18.52
N GLN A 600 39.83 4.32 17.82
CA GLN A 600 41.22 4.02 17.52
C GLN A 600 41.84 5.03 16.54
N ALA A 601 43.14 5.28 16.69
CA ALA A 601 43.93 6.02 15.71
C ALA A 601 44.19 5.21 14.43
N ARG A 602 44.83 5.84 13.45
CA ARG A 602 45.27 5.19 12.21
C ARG A 602 46.55 4.38 12.45
N TYR A 603 46.57 3.15 11.97
CA TYR A 603 47.73 2.26 11.98
C TYR A 603 48.29 2.10 10.58
N GLN A 604 49.57 1.72 10.49
CA GLN A 604 50.17 1.32 9.23
C GLN A 604 49.51 0.06 8.66
N ASP A 605 49.78 -0.23 7.39
CA ASP A 605 49.20 -1.39 6.71
C ASP A 605 49.43 -2.69 7.52
N PRO A 606 48.36 -3.34 8.02
CA PRO A 606 48.49 -4.56 8.79
C PRO A 606 49.03 -5.73 7.96
N SER A 607 48.98 -5.67 6.63
CA SER A 607 49.49 -6.74 5.75
C SER A 607 51.01 -6.97 5.90
N SER A 608 51.74 -5.95 6.35
CA SER A 608 53.17 -6.04 6.63
C SER A 608 53.50 -6.54 8.04
N GLY A 609 52.48 -6.85 8.86
CA GLY A 609 52.63 -7.18 10.28
C GLY A 609 53.05 -6.01 11.17
N SER A 610 53.00 -4.76 10.65
CA SER A 610 53.34 -3.58 11.43
C SER A 610 52.27 -3.29 12.48
N THR A 611 52.71 -3.00 13.71
CA THR A 611 51.85 -2.51 14.80
C THR A 611 52.03 -1.01 15.03
N ALA A 612 52.82 -0.34 14.18
CA ALA A 612 53.11 1.07 14.31
C ALA A 612 51.89 1.94 13.91
N LEU A 613 51.78 3.09 14.57
CA LEU A 613 50.84 4.13 14.19
C LEU A 613 51.24 4.73 12.84
N ASP A 614 50.25 5.18 12.07
CA ASP A 614 50.43 5.99 10.87
C ASP A 614 49.98 7.43 11.15
N PRO A 615 50.81 8.23 11.83
CA PRO A 615 50.40 9.52 12.37
C PRO A 615 50.15 10.56 11.28
N PHE A 616 49.29 11.54 11.58
CA PHE A 616 49.02 12.66 10.67
C PHE A 616 50.18 13.68 10.61
N ILE A 617 51.03 13.68 11.63
CA ILE A 617 52.17 14.59 11.77
C ILE A 617 53.33 13.88 12.49
N ALA A 618 54.56 14.11 12.03
CA ALA A 618 55.73 13.35 12.49
C ALA A 618 56.33 13.86 13.82
N SER A 619 56.26 15.17 14.10
CA SER A 619 57.06 15.80 15.17
C SER A 619 56.26 16.43 16.30
N THR A 620 54.95 16.69 16.10
CA THR A 620 54.10 17.42 17.06
C THR A 620 52.98 16.52 17.56
N ASN A 621 52.56 16.70 18.82
CA ASN A 621 51.41 15.97 19.34
C ASN A 621 50.13 16.43 18.61
N MET A 622 49.43 15.48 17.95
CA MET A 622 48.19 15.75 17.23
C MET A 622 47.12 16.39 18.12
N GLY A 623 47.07 16.04 19.41
CA GLY A 623 46.19 16.65 20.39
C GLY A 623 46.43 18.15 20.58
N ASN A 624 47.68 18.61 20.51
CA ASN A 624 47.96 20.05 20.54
C ASN A 624 47.41 20.75 19.28
N VAL A 625 47.52 20.11 18.11
CA VAL A 625 46.96 20.66 16.87
C VAL A 625 45.44 20.75 16.96
N LEU A 626 44.77 19.66 17.36
CA LEU A 626 43.33 19.63 17.54
C LEU A 626 42.84 20.67 18.56
N ASN A 627 43.54 20.81 19.69
CA ASN A 627 43.18 21.79 20.72
C ASN A 627 43.38 23.24 20.25
N ASN A 628 44.48 23.51 19.55
CA ASN A 628 44.79 24.84 19.04
C ASN A 628 43.80 25.29 17.95
N PHE A 629 43.33 24.39 17.10
CA PHE A 629 42.39 24.73 16.02
C PHE A 629 40.93 24.41 16.36
N GLY A 630 40.63 23.95 17.57
CA GLY A 630 39.29 23.54 17.99
C GLY A 630 38.22 24.62 17.83
N TYR A 631 38.57 25.90 18.06
CA TYR A 631 37.65 27.03 17.84
C TYR A 631 37.30 27.29 16.36
N SER A 632 38.07 26.70 15.43
CA SER A 632 37.84 26.81 13.98
C SER A 632 36.99 25.67 13.43
N LEU A 633 36.52 24.74 14.27
CA LEU A 633 35.65 23.64 13.85
C LEU A 633 34.31 24.19 13.33
N GLN A 634 33.86 23.68 12.19
CA GLN A 634 32.59 24.07 11.56
C GLN A 634 31.45 23.17 12.02
N SER A 635 30.23 23.73 11.99
CA SER A 635 28.97 23.05 12.28
C SER A 635 28.03 23.18 11.06
N PRO A 636 27.17 22.20 10.74
CA PRO A 636 26.87 20.98 11.50
C PRO A 636 27.95 19.90 11.37
N CYS A 637 28.29 19.28 12.50
CA CYS A 637 29.14 18.11 12.56
C CYS A 637 28.48 17.08 13.47
N ARG A 638 28.18 15.90 12.93
CA ARG A 638 27.38 14.88 13.61
C ARG A 638 27.99 13.50 13.48
N LEU A 639 27.57 12.63 14.38
CA LEU A 639 27.78 11.20 14.28
C LEU A 639 26.47 10.43 14.41
N MET A 640 26.48 9.23 13.85
CA MET A 640 25.43 8.23 13.97
C MET A 640 26.07 6.86 14.24
N ASP A 641 25.45 6.05 15.07
CA ASP A 641 25.79 4.63 15.20
C ASP A 641 25.01 3.81 14.17
N LEU A 642 25.74 3.10 13.29
CA LEU A 642 25.17 2.27 12.23
C LEU A 642 24.65 0.93 12.74
N ASN A 643 25.20 0.42 13.84
CA ASN A 643 24.81 -0.87 14.43
C ASN A 643 23.43 -0.82 15.07
N LYS A 644 22.96 0.38 15.43
CA LYS A 644 21.65 0.55 16.06
C LYS A 644 20.53 0.94 15.11
N GLN A 645 20.82 0.96 13.81
CA GLN A 645 19.87 1.38 12.79
C GLN A 645 18.89 0.25 12.45
N LEU A 646 17.70 0.65 12.02
CA LEU A 646 16.58 -0.22 11.75
C LEU A 646 16.56 -0.62 10.27
N ASN A 647 16.20 -1.88 9.99
CA ASN A 647 16.07 -2.39 8.63
C ASN A 647 14.68 -3.00 8.41
N LEU A 648 13.93 -2.48 7.44
CA LEU A 648 12.61 -2.98 7.06
C LEU A 648 12.67 -3.61 5.68
N VAL A 649 11.95 -4.72 5.54
CA VAL A 649 11.80 -5.40 4.26
C VAL A 649 10.32 -5.41 3.90
N PHE A 650 9.99 -4.72 2.82
CA PHE A 650 8.68 -4.74 2.20
C PHE A 650 8.70 -5.55 0.91
N ARG A 651 7.58 -6.16 0.57
CA ARG A 651 7.33 -6.70 -0.77
C ARG A 651 6.30 -5.81 -1.45
N VAL A 652 6.67 -5.25 -2.59
CA VAL A 652 5.79 -4.43 -3.43
C VAL A 652 5.41 -5.24 -4.65
N ILE A 653 4.11 -5.38 -4.89
CA ILE A 653 3.56 -6.18 -5.98
C ILE A 653 2.87 -5.23 -6.94
N THR A 654 3.37 -5.18 -8.17
CA THR A 654 2.90 -4.28 -9.23
C THR A 654 2.22 -5.07 -10.34
N ARG A 655 1.21 -4.46 -10.97
CA ARG A 655 0.52 -5.03 -12.13
C ARG A 655 1.11 -4.44 -13.41
N GLU A 656 1.65 -5.32 -14.24
CA GLU A 656 2.13 -4.96 -15.57
C GLU A 656 1.33 -5.69 -16.64
N MET A 657 1.24 -5.07 -17.83
CA MET A 657 0.59 -5.70 -18.98
C MET A 657 1.43 -6.90 -19.41
N ASP A 658 0.81 -8.06 -19.48
CA ASP A 658 1.42 -9.27 -20.01
C ASP A 658 1.49 -9.13 -21.54
N SER A 659 2.68 -8.84 -22.05
CA SER A 659 2.90 -8.59 -23.47
C SER A 659 2.96 -9.88 -24.30
N LEU A 660 2.82 -11.06 -23.69
CA LEU A 660 2.80 -12.32 -24.42
C LEU A 660 1.40 -12.57 -25.00
N PRO A 661 1.25 -12.60 -26.34
CA PRO A 661 -0.02 -13.01 -26.93
C PRO A 661 -0.27 -14.47 -26.55
N GLN A 662 -1.31 -14.73 -25.75
CA GLN A 662 -1.77 -16.10 -25.47
C GLN A 662 -2.38 -16.68 -26.76
N LEU A 663 -1.54 -17.24 -27.63
CA LEU A 663 -1.98 -18.10 -28.73
C LEU A 663 -2.36 -19.45 -28.12
N ARG A 664 -3.66 -19.66 -27.86
CA ARG A 664 -4.16 -20.99 -27.52
C ARG A 664 -4.57 -21.71 -28.81
N PRO A 665 -3.98 -22.88 -29.15
CA PRO A 665 -4.53 -23.73 -30.19
C PRO A 665 -5.82 -24.35 -29.65
N ASP A 666 -6.95 -24.01 -30.25
CA ASP A 666 -8.25 -24.56 -29.89
C ASP A 666 -8.41 -25.95 -30.52
N ASN A 667 -7.72 -26.93 -29.93
CA ASN A 667 -7.96 -28.34 -30.18
C ASN A 667 -8.60 -28.93 -28.92
N ASN A 668 -9.91 -28.76 -28.79
CA ASN A 668 -10.75 -29.60 -27.93
C ASN A 668 -12.02 -29.97 -28.72
N TYR A 669 -11.96 -31.14 -29.35
CA TYR A 669 -13.15 -31.91 -29.73
C TYR A 669 -13.75 -32.60 -28.50
#